data_AF-A0A917IPM9-F1
#
_entry.id   AF-A0A917IPM9-F1
#
_cell.length_a   1.000
_cell.length_b   1.000
_cell.length_c   1.000
_cell.angle_alpha   90.00
_cell.angle_beta   90.00
_cell.angle_gamma   90.00
#
_symmetry.space_group_name_H-M   'P 1'
#
loop_
_entity.id
_entity.type
_entity.pdbx_description
1 polymer ?
#
loop_
_entity_poly.entity_id
_entity_poly.type
_entity_poly.pdbx_seq_one_letter_code
_entity_poly.pdbx_strand_id
1 'polypeptide(L)'
;MKGGLSFVFIFWSLCLQAQSIVAEQRGKDDFSILESGKPASIVCDIDDDTLVKISASLLAEDLGRIGNMPAMILNQVPASGSIIIAGSIGQSGLIRQLADRQLIKTDSLQGKWEAYQLQVVKHPFDGIEQALVIAGSDRRGVAYGIMELSRQMGVSPWYWWADVPVQKKQDLYIPAATFLADAPHVKYRGIFINDEAPCLSSWTRKKFGGFNHEFYVKVFELILRLKGNYLWPAMWGNAFNEDDVQNPVLADQWGIVMGTSHHEPMLRAQKEWRKNGTGDWNYTTNKEVLQHFWTKGIEKMGRHESVVTIGMRGDGDEPMTAGTATKLLEGIVADQRKIIETVTGKPASQTPQLWALYKEVQDYYDKGMRVADDVTLLLCDDNWGNLRKLPRLTDKPRGGGYGIYYHFDYVGGPRNYKWINTNNIARVWEQMHLAYQYGADRIWIVNVGDIKPMELPISFFLDYAWNPSRWNEDNINTYYTQWATGQFGTTYAEQISEMLSRYAQFSARIKPELLNAGTYAIENYNEAETVIRQWRQLTEEAMLINKVIAPEYKDAYFQLVLHPILALGNLHELYYAVAMNASCVAKKNIEANKYAERAAFYYQQDSLITRKYHLLAGGKWEHMMNQVHIGYTSWNNPPFNKMPAVEYVSKEETTLTPIVYKELPVARSIVPATETGNVFYEENGVISMEASHWTRALNVNGIQWKVIPGIGRTGSGISTFPVTASVKKTANSPYVEYDFYAYDSGKAIVHLYFSPTLNFHQDDGMKVAISVDNGMPLIITINKEDFLTNWERWVASNVILGKTEIAVRYAGKHTLKYWMVSSAVVLQKVIIDWGGMKPSYLGPPETLSPANASETMKGLKDYYQNYFPIGVAIEPGDLRHKEKADLICREFNSLTPENAMKMSTIHPLQHTYRWEQADAIVSFARQHQLKVRGHTLCWHLQTPDWMFEDKQGNKVGRDTLLQRLHDHIKAVVGRYKGQVYAWDVVNEAVADGKEFLRPSKWLEIIGEDYIAKAFQWAHEADPDAVLFYNDYNEISPVKAEKILQLLTKLKSQNVPVHGVGLQSHWAINEPGREQLDSTLARFARLGLAMQITELDISAYSKEHQARERTKNDSIALFTPEKQLKQSLQYKMCFEMFRKYRQYITGVTFWNLSDQHSWLDDFPVKGRKDFPLLFDTTLKRKEAYYGVVNW
;
A
#
# COMPACT_ATOMS: atom_id res chain seq x y z
N MET A 1 0.81 50.86 -15.30
CA MET A 1 0.67 50.87 -13.84
C MET A 1 0.46 49.42 -13.42
N LYS A 2 1.53 48.62 -13.26
CA LYS A 2 2.37 48.44 -12.05
C LYS A 2 1.56 48.08 -10.79
N GLY A 3 1.67 46.81 -10.41
CA GLY A 3 1.90 46.40 -9.02
C GLY A 3 0.69 45.88 -8.25
N GLY A 4 0.71 44.59 -7.91
CA GLY A 4 0.04 44.08 -6.72
C GLY A 4 -0.89 42.89 -6.97
N LEU A 5 -0.33 41.68 -7.09
CA LEU A 5 -1.00 40.41 -6.76
C LEU A 5 0.00 39.26 -6.92
N SER A 6 1.00 39.21 -6.04
CA SER A 6 1.90 38.06 -5.90
C SER A 6 2.41 38.01 -4.46
N PHE A 7 1.51 37.87 -3.48
CA PHE A 7 1.86 37.60 -2.07
C PHE A 7 0.64 37.13 -1.24
N VAL A 8 -0.13 36.12 -1.69
CA VAL A 8 -1.17 35.48 -0.83
C VAL A 8 -1.31 33.96 -1.04
N PHE A 9 -0.38 33.28 -1.73
CA PHE A 9 -0.48 31.82 -1.96
C PHE A 9 0.56 30.97 -1.19
N ILE A 10 1.05 31.47 -0.06
CA ILE A 10 1.85 30.68 0.89
C ILE A 10 1.33 30.96 2.30
N PHE A 11 0.13 30.51 2.65
CA PHE A 11 -0.28 30.40 4.07
C PHE A 11 -1.47 29.45 4.34
N TRP A 12 -1.85 28.57 3.41
CA TRP A 12 -2.95 27.60 3.59
C TRP A 12 -2.54 26.16 3.26
N SER A 13 -1.42 25.72 3.85
CA SER A 13 -1.04 24.30 3.95
C SER A 13 -0.71 23.89 5.39
N LEU A 14 -1.19 24.64 6.37
CA LEU A 14 -1.09 24.34 7.80
C LEU A 14 -2.49 24.04 8.36
N CYS A 15 -2.99 22.83 8.14
CA CYS A 15 -3.97 22.19 9.00
C CYS A 15 -3.89 20.68 8.77
N LEU A 16 -3.83 19.91 9.87
CA LEU A 16 -3.75 18.44 9.99
C LEU A 16 -2.35 17.81 10.01
N GLN A 17 -1.39 18.45 10.67
CA GLN A 17 -0.48 17.67 11.53
C GLN A 17 -1.04 17.74 12.95
N ALA A 18 -1.19 16.60 13.63
CA ALA A 18 -1.33 16.60 15.08
C ALA A 18 -0.15 17.43 15.63
N GLN A 19 -0.44 18.47 16.40
CA GLN A 19 0.59 19.39 16.88
C GLN A 19 1.57 18.58 17.74
N SER A 20 2.77 18.31 17.20
CA SER A 20 3.83 17.67 17.97
C SER A 20 4.20 18.60 19.11
N ILE A 21 3.98 18.17 20.35
CA ILE A 21 4.33 18.90 21.56
C ILE A 21 5.72 18.51 22.08
N VAL A 22 6.40 17.57 21.44
CA VAL A 22 7.76 17.14 21.79
C VAL A 22 8.72 17.63 20.72
N ALA A 23 9.85 18.22 21.15
CA ALA A 23 10.93 18.70 20.31
C ALA A 23 12.28 18.11 20.77
N GLU A 24 13.17 17.85 19.81
CA GLU A 24 14.55 17.40 20.09
C GLU A 24 15.55 18.57 20.13
N GLN A 25 15.12 19.76 19.72
CA GLN A 25 15.93 20.98 19.78
C GLN A 25 15.32 21.94 20.79
N ARG A 26 16.17 22.55 21.62
CA ARG A 26 15.74 23.48 22.67
C ARG A 26 15.30 24.81 22.08
N GLY A 27 14.03 25.16 22.25
CA GLY A 27 13.49 26.49 22.01
C GLY A 27 13.64 27.42 23.22
N LYS A 28 13.17 28.66 23.06
CA LYS A 28 13.21 29.66 24.12
C LYS A 28 12.16 29.34 25.19
N ASP A 29 12.62 29.28 26.44
CA ASP A 29 11.80 28.97 27.62
C ASP A 29 11.13 27.58 27.60
N ASP A 30 11.58 26.66 26.74
CA ASP A 30 11.00 25.32 26.64
C ASP A 30 11.25 24.51 27.92
N PHE A 31 10.26 23.68 28.27
CA PHE A 31 10.35 22.79 29.42
C PHE A 31 11.21 21.57 29.05
N SER A 32 12.23 21.29 29.86
CA SER A 32 13.11 20.13 29.67
C SER A 32 12.48 18.89 30.29
N ILE A 33 12.05 17.94 29.45
CA ILE A 33 11.54 16.64 29.93
C ILE A 33 12.66 15.61 30.08
N LEU A 34 13.72 15.72 29.26
CA LEU A 34 14.93 14.93 29.33
C LEU A 34 16.12 15.85 29.04
N GLU A 35 17.14 15.85 29.91
CA GLU A 35 18.37 16.61 29.71
C GLU A 35 19.59 15.72 29.96
N SER A 36 20.47 15.56 28.97
CA SER A 36 21.61 14.64 29.04
C SER A 36 21.22 13.22 29.48
N GLY A 37 20.07 12.76 29.01
CA GLY A 37 19.47 11.45 29.30
C GLY A 37 18.88 11.31 30.71
N LYS A 38 18.81 12.39 31.50
CA LYS A 38 18.17 12.42 32.83
C LYS A 38 16.75 12.99 32.72
N PRO A 39 15.72 12.25 33.15
CA PRO A 39 14.34 12.71 33.05
C PRO A 39 13.95 13.69 34.15
N ALA A 40 12.97 14.55 33.85
CA ALA A 40 12.24 15.31 34.86
C ALA A 40 11.51 14.36 35.83
N SER A 41 11.44 14.76 37.11
CA SER A 41 10.71 13.97 38.11
C SER A 41 9.21 14.07 37.90
N ILE A 42 8.47 13.00 38.15
CA ILE A 42 7.01 12.98 38.05
C ILE A 42 6.44 13.20 39.45
N VAL A 43 5.50 14.12 39.60
CA VAL A 43 4.81 14.43 40.86
C VAL A 43 3.34 14.05 40.71
N CYS A 44 2.90 13.12 41.56
CA CYS A 44 1.49 12.71 41.65
C CYS A 44 1.06 12.80 43.11
N ASP A 45 -0.18 13.24 43.33
CA ASP A 45 -0.73 13.29 44.68
C ASP A 45 -0.94 11.87 45.24
N ILE A 46 -0.61 11.66 46.51
CA ILE A 46 -0.79 10.35 47.16
C ILE A 46 -2.27 9.98 47.29
N ASP A 47 -3.14 10.98 47.32
CA ASP A 47 -4.58 10.81 47.45
C ASP A 47 -5.31 10.64 46.10
N ASP A 48 -4.60 10.71 44.96
CA ASP A 48 -5.20 10.48 43.64
C ASP A 48 -5.40 8.98 43.35
N ASP A 49 -6.18 8.70 42.30
CA ASP A 49 -6.61 7.35 41.92
C ASP A 49 -5.44 6.41 41.60
N THR A 50 -5.59 5.12 41.89
CA THR A 50 -4.61 4.07 41.59
C THR A 50 -4.16 4.07 40.13
N LEU A 51 -5.06 4.33 39.17
CA LEU A 51 -4.72 4.42 37.76
C LEU A 51 -3.74 5.55 37.44
N VAL A 52 -3.84 6.68 38.15
CA VAL A 52 -2.89 7.80 38.00
C VAL A 52 -1.48 7.34 38.39
N LYS A 53 -1.36 6.59 39.48
CA LYS A 53 -0.09 6.03 39.97
C LYS A 53 0.49 4.97 39.04
N ILE A 54 -0.37 4.10 38.49
CA ILE A 54 0.01 3.12 37.46
C ILE A 54 0.54 3.86 36.22
N SER A 55 -0.18 4.87 35.75
CA SER A 55 0.18 5.65 34.56
C SER A 55 1.48 6.43 34.76
N ALA A 56 1.70 7.01 35.95
CA ALA A 56 2.95 7.67 36.32
C ALA A 56 4.13 6.68 36.31
N SER A 57 3.93 5.46 36.78
CA SER A 57 4.92 4.38 36.70
C SER A 57 5.26 4.03 35.25
N LEU A 58 4.26 3.91 34.38
CA LEU A 58 4.48 3.67 32.95
C LEU A 58 5.28 4.82 32.30
N LEU A 59 4.97 6.08 32.62
CA LEU A 59 5.73 7.23 32.12
C LEU A 59 7.17 7.23 32.63
N ALA A 60 7.39 6.91 33.90
CA ALA A 60 8.73 6.80 34.46
C ALA A 60 9.57 5.75 33.74
N GLU A 61 8.98 4.58 33.46
CA GLU A 61 9.63 3.54 32.68
C GLU A 61 9.86 3.95 31.22
N ASP A 62 8.90 4.61 30.58
CA ASP A 62 9.02 5.09 29.19
C ASP A 62 10.15 6.13 29.08
N LEU A 63 10.25 7.06 30.02
CA LEU A 63 11.37 7.99 30.13
C LEU A 63 12.71 7.26 30.35
N GLY A 64 12.72 6.15 31.09
CA GLY A 64 13.90 5.28 31.21
C GLY A 64 14.24 4.50 29.94
N ARG A 65 13.23 4.08 29.16
CA ARG A 65 13.41 3.44 27.85
C ARG A 65 14.03 4.41 26.86
N ILE A 66 13.65 5.68 26.89
CA ILE A 66 14.18 6.74 26.01
C ILE A 66 15.54 7.26 26.50
N GLY A 67 15.64 7.60 27.79
CA GLY A 67 16.82 8.16 28.41
C GLY A 67 17.79 7.11 28.97
N ASN A 68 18.55 7.50 29.98
CA ASN A 68 19.56 6.66 30.62
C ASN A 68 19.05 5.98 31.90
N MET A 69 17.98 6.51 32.51
CA MET A 69 17.41 6.00 33.76
C MET A 69 15.92 6.37 33.89
N PRO A 70 15.11 5.60 34.64
CA PRO A 70 13.71 5.95 34.91
C PRO A 70 13.56 7.27 35.68
N ALA A 71 12.41 7.93 35.50
CA ALA A 71 12.06 9.12 36.29
C ALA A 71 11.76 8.76 37.75
N MET A 72 12.10 9.66 38.67
CA MET A 72 11.66 9.55 40.06
C MET A 72 10.20 9.96 40.17
N ILE A 73 9.39 9.17 40.88
CA ILE A 73 8.01 9.51 41.22
C ILE A 73 7.99 10.08 42.64
N LEU A 74 7.50 11.29 42.78
CA LEU A 74 7.41 12.03 44.04
C LEU A 74 5.94 12.20 44.42
N ASN A 75 5.67 12.17 45.72
CA ASN A 75 4.34 12.41 46.29
C ASN A 75 4.11 13.88 46.70
N GLN A 76 5.15 14.70 46.63
CA GLN A 76 5.14 16.12 46.98
C GLN A 76 6.04 16.90 46.03
N VAL A 77 5.77 18.19 45.87
CA VAL A 77 6.58 19.08 45.05
C VAL A 77 7.97 19.27 45.70
N PRO A 78 9.08 19.01 44.98
CA PRO A 78 10.42 19.20 45.51
C PRO A 78 10.78 20.70 45.65
N ALA A 79 11.84 21.01 46.40
CA ALA A 79 12.29 22.39 46.59
C ALA A 79 12.83 23.07 45.32
N SER A 80 13.31 22.29 44.34
CA SER A 80 13.82 22.78 43.05
C SER A 80 13.89 21.65 42.02
N GLY A 81 13.92 21.99 40.74
CA GLY A 81 14.16 21.07 39.62
C GLY A 81 13.02 21.04 38.60
N SER A 82 13.23 20.31 37.50
CA SER A 82 12.22 20.11 36.44
C SER A 82 11.26 19.00 36.85
N ILE A 83 9.95 19.31 36.83
CA ILE A 83 8.91 18.37 37.25
C ILE A 83 7.76 18.27 36.24
N ILE A 84 7.19 17.07 36.15
CA ILE A 84 5.93 16.78 35.47
C ILE A 84 4.88 16.56 36.56
N ILE A 85 3.80 17.33 36.56
CA ILE A 85 2.71 17.20 37.54
C ILE A 85 1.55 16.49 36.85
N ALA A 86 1.14 15.32 37.34
CA ALA A 86 0.02 14.57 36.79
C ALA A 86 -1.05 14.31 37.86
N GLY A 87 -2.31 14.65 37.56
CA GLY A 87 -3.40 14.42 38.50
C GLY A 87 -4.80 14.73 37.94
N SER A 88 -5.81 14.20 38.61
CA SER A 88 -7.22 14.42 38.28
C SER A 88 -7.76 15.69 38.95
N ILE A 89 -8.64 16.43 38.28
CA ILE A 89 -9.23 17.67 38.85
C ILE A 89 -10.06 17.41 40.12
N GLY A 90 -10.62 16.20 40.25
CA GLY A 90 -11.52 15.84 41.34
C GLY A 90 -10.82 15.40 42.62
N GLN A 91 -9.59 14.84 42.53
CA GLN A 91 -8.89 14.25 43.68
C GLN A 91 -7.57 14.98 43.98
N SER A 92 -6.78 15.33 42.96
CA SER A 92 -5.46 15.95 43.17
C SER A 92 -5.57 17.33 43.84
N GLY A 93 -4.94 17.48 45.00
CA GLY A 93 -4.76 18.77 45.67
C GLY A 93 -3.85 19.71 44.87
N LEU A 94 -2.83 19.17 44.20
CA LEU A 94 -1.90 19.95 43.37
C LEU A 94 -2.59 20.59 42.17
N ILE A 95 -3.39 19.82 41.43
CA ILE A 95 -4.14 20.34 40.27
C ILE A 95 -5.16 21.40 40.70
N ARG A 96 -5.85 21.20 41.83
CA ARG A 96 -6.78 22.19 42.39
C ARG A 96 -6.07 23.49 42.77
N GLN A 97 -4.93 23.42 43.45
CA GLN A 97 -4.15 24.63 43.78
C GLN A 97 -3.71 25.42 42.54
N LEU A 98 -3.29 24.73 41.47
CA LEU A 98 -2.94 25.39 40.21
C LEU A 98 -4.16 26.05 39.54
N ALA A 99 -5.33 25.41 39.60
CA ALA A 99 -6.58 25.95 39.09
C ALA A 99 -7.08 27.15 39.91
N ASP A 100 -7.04 27.07 41.24
CA ASP A 100 -7.45 28.15 42.16
C ASP A 100 -6.58 29.41 41.99
N ARG A 101 -5.29 29.22 41.70
CA ARG A 101 -4.35 30.29 41.35
C ARG A 101 -4.45 30.78 39.90
N GLN A 102 -5.38 30.22 39.12
CA GLN A 102 -5.61 30.54 37.70
C GLN A 102 -4.38 30.32 36.80
N LEU A 103 -3.48 29.41 37.18
CA LEU A 103 -2.31 29.04 36.38
C LEU A 103 -2.65 28.02 35.29
N ILE A 104 -3.69 27.22 35.53
CA ILE A 104 -4.33 26.37 34.52
C ILE A 104 -5.81 26.72 34.45
N LYS A 105 -6.39 26.59 33.26
CA LYS A 105 -7.85 26.64 33.06
C LYS A 105 -8.40 25.22 33.02
N THR A 106 -9.59 24.98 33.55
CA THR A 106 -10.20 23.64 33.63
C THR A 106 -11.45 23.47 32.78
N ASP A 107 -11.81 24.48 31.98
CA ASP A 107 -13.01 24.48 31.11
C ASP A 107 -13.01 23.30 30.12
N SER A 108 -11.82 22.87 29.69
CA SER A 108 -11.62 21.73 28.80
C SER A 108 -11.92 20.39 29.47
N LEU A 109 -11.93 20.32 30.82
CA LEU A 109 -12.02 19.09 31.61
C LEU A 109 -13.35 18.95 32.37
N GLN A 110 -13.88 20.05 32.92
CA GLN A 110 -14.98 19.99 33.87
C GLN A 110 -16.24 19.35 33.25
N GLY A 111 -16.75 18.29 33.91
CA GLY A 111 -17.95 17.57 33.47
C GLY A 111 -17.77 16.71 32.22
N LYS A 112 -16.54 16.58 31.68
CA LYS A 112 -16.26 15.76 30.50
C LYS A 112 -15.77 14.36 30.89
N TRP A 113 -16.16 13.38 30.08
CA TRP A 113 -15.70 11.99 30.21
C TRP A 113 -14.30 11.86 29.60
N GLU A 114 -13.34 11.38 30.39
CA GLU A 114 -11.99 11.00 29.96
C GLU A 114 -11.19 12.10 29.24
N ALA A 115 -11.51 13.36 29.51
CA ALA A 115 -10.83 14.49 28.92
C ALA A 115 -9.49 14.74 29.62
N TYR A 116 -8.51 15.25 28.88
CA TYR A 116 -7.22 15.64 29.44
C TYR A 116 -6.73 16.94 28.83
N GLN A 117 -5.78 17.57 29.53
CA GLN A 117 -4.98 18.66 29.00
C GLN A 117 -3.52 18.57 29.43
N LEU A 118 -2.63 19.02 28.55
CA LEU A 118 -1.20 19.18 28.78
C LEU A 118 -0.84 20.65 28.60
N GLN A 119 -0.18 21.24 29.59
CA GLN A 119 0.21 22.64 29.58
C GLN A 119 1.56 22.84 30.28
N VAL A 120 2.45 23.63 29.68
CA VAL A 120 3.65 24.12 30.40
C VAL A 120 3.25 25.33 31.26
N VAL A 121 3.55 25.27 32.55
CA VAL A 121 3.22 26.32 33.53
C VAL A 121 4.50 26.90 34.11
N LYS A 122 4.62 28.24 34.09
CA LYS A 122 5.73 28.98 34.72
C LYS A 122 5.40 29.27 36.19
N HIS A 123 6.41 29.15 37.05
CA HIS A 123 6.31 29.36 38.50
C HIS A 123 5.11 28.65 39.16
N PRO A 124 4.90 27.34 38.91
CA PRO A 124 3.76 26.60 39.42
C PRO A 124 3.77 26.52 40.96
N PHE A 125 4.94 26.44 41.58
CA PHE A 125 5.14 26.40 43.03
C PHE A 125 6.46 27.11 43.38
N ASP A 126 6.63 27.49 44.65
CA ASP A 126 7.85 28.12 45.12
C ASP A 126 9.07 27.21 44.84
N GLY A 127 10.13 27.78 44.28
CA GLY A 127 11.34 27.05 43.91
C GLY A 127 11.28 26.26 42.59
N ILE A 128 10.11 26.18 41.94
CA ILE A 128 9.94 25.54 40.63
C ILE A 128 9.81 26.61 39.54
N GLU A 129 10.75 26.65 38.59
CA GLU A 129 10.73 27.62 37.48
C GLU A 129 9.62 27.30 36.47
N GLN A 130 9.51 26.03 36.07
CA GLN A 130 8.52 25.52 35.13
C GLN A 130 8.12 24.08 35.45
N ALA A 131 6.89 23.71 35.10
CA ALA A 131 6.43 22.33 35.11
C ALA A 131 5.58 22.02 33.87
N LEU A 132 5.64 20.78 33.41
CA LEU A 132 4.62 20.23 32.52
C LEU A 132 3.46 19.72 33.39
N VAL A 133 2.27 20.27 33.22
CA VAL A 133 1.06 19.84 33.93
C VAL A 133 0.21 18.97 33.01
N ILE A 134 -0.11 17.77 33.46
CA ILE A 134 -1.04 16.82 32.83
C ILE A 134 -2.26 16.70 33.75
N ALA A 135 -3.35 17.38 33.38
CA ALA A 135 -4.59 17.37 34.16
C ALA A 135 -5.68 16.58 33.44
N GLY A 136 -6.33 15.67 34.15
CA GLY A 136 -7.46 14.87 33.62
C GLY A 136 -8.78 15.24 34.29
N SER A 137 -9.89 15.11 33.55
CA SER A 137 -11.24 15.25 34.11
C SER A 137 -11.60 14.13 35.09
N ASP A 138 -11.05 12.94 34.83
CA ASP A 138 -11.16 11.73 35.65
C ASP A 138 -9.85 10.92 35.57
N ARG A 139 -9.82 9.75 36.25
CA ARG A 139 -8.64 8.90 36.32
C ARG A 139 -8.11 8.44 34.95
N ARG A 140 -9.00 8.19 33.99
CA ARG A 140 -8.64 7.74 32.64
C ARG A 140 -8.18 8.91 31.78
N GLY A 141 -8.76 10.10 31.95
CA GLY A 141 -8.26 11.34 31.36
C GLY A 141 -6.78 11.56 31.68
N VAL A 142 -6.39 11.46 32.96
CA VAL A 142 -4.97 11.59 33.36
C VAL A 142 -4.10 10.55 32.65
N ALA A 143 -4.54 9.28 32.66
CA ALA A 143 -3.84 8.20 32.01
C ALA A 143 -3.63 8.47 30.50
N TYR A 144 -4.66 8.91 29.78
CA TYR A 144 -4.56 9.21 28.34
C TYR A 144 -3.67 10.42 28.03
N GLY A 145 -3.66 11.44 28.89
CA GLY A 145 -2.72 12.56 28.78
C GLY A 145 -1.27 12.08 28.91
N ILE A 146 -1.02 11.14 29.84
CA ILE A 146 0.29 10.51 30.01
C ILE A 146 0.63 9.62 28.80
N MET A 147 -0.28 8.76 28.34
CA MET A 147 -0.04 7.88 27.18
C MET A 147 0.20 8.69 25.90
N GLU A 148 -0.49 9.84 25.74
CA GLU A 148 -0.25 10.76 24.63
C GLU A 148 1.17 11.33 24.68
N LEU A 149 1.65 11.75 25.85
CA LEU A 149 3.03 12.19 26.02
C LEU A 149 4.02 11.08 25.68
N SER A 150 3.84 9.87 26.24
CA SER A 150 4.68 8.70 25.90
C SER A 150 4.74 8.42 24.40
N ARG A 151 3.59 8.46 23.72
CA ARG A 151 3.48 8.27 22.27
C ARG A 151 4.27 9.34 21.51
N GLN A 152 4.12 10.61 21.89
CA GLN A 152 4.82 11.72 21.22
C GLN A 152 6.34 11.74 21.51
N MET A 153 6.79 11.20 22.64
CA MET A 153 8.21 11.01 22.91
C MET A 153 8.83 9.87 22.08
N GLY A 154 8.01 9.00 21.49
CA GLY A 154 8.42 7.92 20.59
C GLY A 154 8.22 6.51 21.13
N VAL A 155 7.46 6.32 22.22
CA VAL A 155 7.08 4.98 22.70
C VAL A 155 5.80 4.53 22.01
N SER A 156 5.92 3.60 21.07
CA SER A 156 4.74 3.01 20.41
C SER A 156 3.87 2.23 21.40
N PRO A 157 2.52 2.27 21.27
CA PRO A 157 1.63 1.33 21.96
C PRO A 157 2.02 -0.14 21.74
N TRP A 158 2.68 -0.43 20.62
CA TRP A 158 3.11 -1.76 20.20
C TRP A 158 4.56 -2.09 20.59
N TYR A 159 5.21 -1.30 21.45
CA TYR A 159 6.60 -1.54 21.86
C TYR A 159 6.82 -2.96 22.40
N TRP A 160 5.84 -3.48 23.16
CA TRP A 160 5.87 -4.85 23.68
C TRP A 160 5.07 -5.81 22.81
N TRP A 161 3.91 -5.42 22.28
CA TRP A 161 3.03 -6.32 21.53
C TRP A 161 3.47 -6.61 20.09
N ALA A 162 4.37 -5.80 19.54
CA ALA A 162 4.97 -6.03 18.23
C ALA A 162 6.46 -5.65 18.15
N ASP A 163 7.15 -5.68 19.29
CA ASP A 163 8.61 -5.46 19.40
C ASP A 163 9.11 -4.16 18.77
N VAL A 164 8.27 -3.13 18.73
CA VAL A 164 8.64 -1.84 18.16
C VAL A 164 9.71 -1.19 19.05
N PRO A 165 10.93 -0.95 18.54
CA PRO A 165 12.02 -0.46 19.38
C PRO A 165 11.79 0.99 19.80
N VAL A 166 12.11 1.30 21.06
CA VAL A 166 12.10 2.67 21.57
C VAL A 166 13.46 3.32 21.29
N GLN A 167 13.45 4.43 20.56
CA GLN A 167 14.67 5.15 20.21
C GLN A 167 15.26 5.87 21.42
N LYS A 168 16.56 5.71 21.63
CA LYS A 168 17.29 6.41 22.68
C LYS A 168 17.48 7.88 22.32
N LYS A 169 17.23 8.77 23.27
CA LYS A 169 17.42 10.22 23.12
C LYS A 169 18.16 10.78 24.33
N GLN A 170 18.94 11.84 24.13
CA GLN A 170 19.64 12.53 25.22
C GLN A 170 18.82 13.72 25.71
N ASP A 171 18.26 14.49 24.79
CA ASP A 171 17.54 15.71 25.13
C ASP A 171 16.16 15.71 24.48
N LEU A 172 15.15 16.09 25.27
CA LEU A 172 13.78 16.24 24.83
C LEU A 172 13.17 17.45 25.54
N TYR A 173 12.40 18.22 24.78
CA TYR A 173 11.80 19.47 25.24
C TYR A 173 10.31 19.52 24.89
N ILE A 174 9.55 20.24 25.70
CA ILE A 174 8.16 20.62 25.42
C ILE A 174 8.13 22.14 25.18
N PRO A 175 7.63 22.60 24.02
CA PRO A 175 7.56 24.02 23.72
C PRO A 175 6.83 24.81 24.81
N ALA A 176 7.36 25.97 25.21
CA ALA A 176 6.81 26.77 26.31
C ALA A 176 5.33 27.17 26.12
N ALA A 177 4.90 27.33 24.86
CA ALA A 177 3.54 27.70 24.48
C ALA A 177 2.58 26.50 24.36
N THR A 178 3.01 25.29 24.78
CA THR A 178 2.20 24.09 24.66
C THR A 178 0.92 24.19 25.47
N PHE A 179 -0.20 24.06 24.77
CA PHE A 179 -1.51 23.75 25.32
C PHE A 179 -2.19 22.74 24.40
N LEU A 180 -2.40 21.53 24.91
CA LEU A 180 -3.11 20.45 24.22
C LEU A 180 -4.27 20.02 25.10
N ALA A 181 -5.48 19.95 24.57
CA ALA A 181 -6.63 19.38 25.27
C ALA A 181 -7.42 18.49 24.34
N ASP A 182 -7.88 17.34 24.83
CA ASP A 182 -8.57 16.34 24.01
C ASP A 182 -9.54 15.49 24.85
N ALA A 183 -10.51 14.85 24.20
CA ALA A 183 -11.50 13.97 24.82
C ALA A 183 -12.09 13.00 23.79
N PRO A 184 -12.51 11.79 24.19
CA PRO A 184 -13.07 10.82 23.26
C PRO A 184 -14.46 11.19 22.76
N HIS A 185 -14.74 10.85 21.50
CA HIS A 185 -16.07 11.00 20.91
C HIS A 185 -16.96 9.77 21.09
N VAL A 186 -16.38 8.57 21.22
CA VAL A 186 -17.08 7.33 21.55
C VAL A 186 -16.84 6.98 23.02
N LYS A 187 -17.88 6.72 23.82
CA LYS A 187 -17.76 6.60 25.28
C LYS A 187 -17.02 5.34 25.75
N TYR A 188 -17.38 4.17 25.24
CA TYR A 188 -16.71 2.90 25.51
C TYR A 188 -16.06 2.38 24.24
N ARG A 189 -14.75 2.11 24.27
CA ARG A 189 -13.92 1.80 23.10
C ARG A 189 -13.05 0.61 23.44
N GLY A 190 -13.20 -0.49 22.71
CA GLY A 190 -12.61 -1.74 23.17
C GLY A 190 -12.41 -2.82 22.13
N ILE A 191 -11.87 -3.93 22.62
CA ILE A 191 -11.65 -5.15 21.86
C ILE A 191 -12.36 -6.32 22.52
N PHE A 192 -12.69 -7.33 21.73
CA PHE A 192 -13.12 -8.64 22.17
C PHE A 192 -12.07 -9.66 21.75
N ILE A 193 -11.46 -10.32 22.74
CA ILE A 193 -10.57 -11.46 22.51
C ILE A 193 -11.47 -12.68 22.33
N ASN A 194 -11.52 -13.21 21.11
CA ASN A 194 -12.35 -14.34 20.73
C ASN A 194 -11.59 -15.25 19.77
N ASP A 195 -12.16 -16.40 19.43
CA ASP A 195 -11.59 -17.33 18.45
C ASP A 195 -10.17 -17.77 18.81
N GLU A 196 -9.81 -17.64 20.10
CA GLU A 196 -8.46 -17.55 20.65
C GLU A 196 -7.67 -18.87 20.62
N ALA A 197 -8.28 -19.94 20.11
CA ALA A 197 -7.68 -21.26 20.00
C ALA A 197 -7.50 -21.62 18.52
N PRO A 198 -6.31 -22.14 18.12
CA PRO A 198 -5.22 -22.59 18.98
C PRO A 198 -4.14 -21.53 19.29
N CYS A 199 -4.14 -20.38 18.63
CA CYS A 199 -3.00 -19.44 18.63
C CYS A 199 -2.77 -18.79 20.00
N LEU A 200 -3.62 -17.83 20.39
CA LEU A 200 -3.46 -17.07 21.62
C LEU A 200 -3.50 -17.99 22.84
N SER A 201 -4.41 -18.96 22.87
CA SER A 201 -4.54 -19.95 23.95
C SER A 201 -3.28 -20.76 24.20
N SER A 202 -2.57 -21.18 23.15
CA SER A 202 -1.32 -21.93 23.31
C SER A 202 -0.18 -20.99 23.71
N TRP A 203 -0.14 -19.78 23.14
CA TRP A 203 0.85 -18.78 23.49
C TRP A 203 0.72 -18.33 24.96
N THR A 204 -0.50 -18.03 25.43
CA THR A 204 -0.72 -17.62 26.84
C THR A 204 -0.40 -18.74 27.81
N ARG A 205 -0.76 -19.99 27.48
CA ARG A 205 -0.38 -21.17 28.27
C ARG A 205 1.13 -21.31 28.39
N LYS A 206 1.87 -21.13 27.29
CA LYS A 206 3.33 -21.20 27.28
C LYS A 206 3.98 -20.03 28.01
N LYS A 207 3.46 -18.81 27.84
CA LYS A 207 4.10 -17.58 28.31
C LYS A 207 3.74 -17.20 29.75
N PHE A 208 2.49 -17.42 30.14
CA PHE A 208 1.91 -16.97 31.42
C PHE A 208 1.25 -18.10 32.22
N GLY A 209 1.15 -19.32 31.67
CA GLY A 209 0.42 -20.44 32.29
C GLY A 209 -1.09 -20.45 31.97
N GLY A 210 -1.60 -19.47 31.23
CA GLY A 210 -3.00 -19.37 30.80
C GLY A 210 -3.51 -17.93 30.77
N PHE A 211 -4.82 -17.74 30.74
CA PHE A 211 -5.48 -16.43 30.76
C PHE A 211 -5.65 -15.90 32.19
N ASN A 212 -4.55 -15.52 32.83
CA ASN A 212 -4.50 -14.97 34.19
C ASN A 212 -4.17 -13.47 34.20
N HIS A 213 -4.02 -12.90 35.40
CA HIS A 213 -3.82 -11.46 35.54
C HIS A 213 -2.51 -10.95 34.94
N GLU A 214 -1.46 -11.79 34.87
CA GLU A 214 -0.18 -11.40 34.26
C GLU A 214 -0.33 -11.17 32.76
N PHE A 215 -1.10 -12.03 32.08
CA PHE A 215 -1.49 -11.82 30.69
C PHE A 215 -2.38 -10.59 30.54
N TYR A 216 -3.45 -10.51 31.33
CA TYR A 216 -4.43 -9.45 31.17
C TYR A 216 -3.90 -8.05 31.49
N VAL A 217 -2.96 -7.90 32.42
CA VAL A 217 -2.25 -6.62 32.64
C VAL A 217 -1.56 -6.13 31.36
N LYS A 218 -1.01 -7.03 30.53
CA LYS A 218 -0.44 -6.65 29.23
C LYS A 218 -1.51 -6.23 28.21
N VAL A 219 -2.70 -6.81 28.28
CA VAL A 219 -3.85 -6.39 27.47
C VAL A 219 -4.38 -5.03 27.94
N PHE A 220 -4.50 -4.82 29.25
CA PHE A 220 -4.96 -3.55 29.84
C PHE A 220 -4.03 -2.40 29.45
N GLU A 221 -2.71 -2.61 29.55
CA GLU A 221 -1.71 -1.64 29.13
C GLU A 221 -1.86 -1.28 27.65
N LEU A 222 -2.04 -2.27 26.76
CA LEU A 222 -2.24 -2.05 25.33
C LEU A 222 -3.49 -1.21 25.06
N ILE A 223 -4.63 -1.59 25.65
CA ILE A 223 -5.89 -0.87 25.49
C ILE A 223 -5.74 0.58 25.97
N LEU A 224 -5.10 0.81 27.12
CA LEU A 224 -4.86 2.14 27.65
C LEU A 224 -3.95 2.98 26.74
N ARG A 225 -2.85 2.41 26.23
CA ARG A 225 -1.92 3.08 25.28
C ARG A 225 -2.59 3.43 23.95
N LEU A 226 -3.58 2.66 23.53
CA LEU A 226 -4.42 2.92 22.35
C LEU A 226 -5.65 3.79 22.65
N LYS A 227 -5.72 4.38 23.86
CA LYS A 227 -6.84 5.20 24.34
C LYS A 227 -8.20 4.51 24.35
N GLY A 228 -8.22 3.17 24.43
CA GLY A 228 -9.40 2.37 24.73
C GLY A 228 -9.67 2.27 26.24
N ASN A 229 -10.85 1.79 26.61
CA ASN A 229 -11.29 1.59 27.99
C ASN A 229 -12.19 0.36 28.21
N TYR A 230 -12.46 -0.44 27.18
CA TYR A 230 -13.46 -1.51 27.25
C TYR A 230 -12.88 -2.85 26.79
N LEU A 231 -13.25 -3.96 27.45
CA LEU A 231 -12.78 -5.30 27.10
C LEU A 231 -13.88 -6.35 27.29
N TRP A 232 -14.03 -7.20 26.27
CA TRP A 232 -14.59 -8.54 26.43
C TRP A 232 -13.44 -9.55 26.47
N PRO A 233 -13.29 -10.32 27.56
CA PRO A 233 -12.16 -11.24 27.74
C PRO A 233 -12.32 -12.52 26.92
N ALA A 234 -11.22 -13.27 26.79
CA ALA A 234 -11.24 -14.62 26.22
C ALA A 234 -12.20 -15.52 27.00
N MET A 235 -13.06 -16.26 26.30
CA MET A 235 -14.15 -17.02 26.90
C MET A 235 -14.31 -18.45 26.36
N TRP A 236 -13.60 -18.84 25.29
CA TRP A 236 -13.59 -20.23 24.83
C TRP A 236 -12.75 -21.10 25.74
N GLY A 237 -13.46 -21.86 26.59
CA GLY A 237 -12.79 -22.68 27.60
C GLY A 237 -12.15 -21.86 28.71
N ASN A 238 -12.47 -20.56 28.83
CA ASN A 238 -12.00 -19.65 29.87
C ASN A 238 -13.17 -18.92 30.56
N ALA A 239 -12.93 -18.46 31.79
CA ALA A 239 -13.87 -17.71 32.61
C ALA A 239 -13.09 -16.64 33.40
N PHE A 240 -12.99 -15.44 32.85
CA PHE A 240 -12.17 -14.33 33.38
C PHE A 240 -12.26 -14.15 34.91
N ASN A 241 -13.48 -14.17 35.47
CA ASN A 241 -13.72 -13.97 36.91
C ASN A 241 -13.34 -15.17 37.80
N GLU A 242 -13.13 -16.37 37.24
CA GLU A 242 -12.81 -17.59 37.98
C GLU A 242 -11.43 -18.16 37.68
N ASP A 243 -10.90 -17.95 36.48
CA ASP A 243 -9.56 -18.43 36.11
C ASP A 243 -8.49 -17.73 36.95
N ASP A 244 -8.72 -16.47 37.36
CA ASP A 244 -7.92 -15.76 38.35
C ASP A 244 -8.75 -14.64 39.02
N VAL A 245 -8.83 -14.65 40.35
CA VAL A 245 -9.61 -13.65 41.11
C VAL A 245 -9.03 -12.23 41.02
N GLN A 246 -7.76 -12.09 40.63
CA GLN A 246 -7.13 -10.78 40.44
C GLN A 246 -7.47 -10.14 39.09
N ASN A 247 -7.97 -10.91 38.12
CA ASN A 247 -8.39 -10.39 36.81
C ASN A 247 -9.35 -9.19 36.93
N PRO A 248 -10.52 -9.29 37.58
CA PRO A 248 -11.46 -8.17 37.69
C PRO A 248 -10.94 -7.04 38.58
N VAL A 249 -10.15 -7.35 39.61
CA VAL A 249 -9.55 -6.34 40.51
C VAL A 249 -8.56 -5.47 39.75
N LEU A 250 -7.66 -6.09 38.97
CA LEU A 250 -6.67 -5.37 38.20
C LEU A 250 -7.28 -4.67 36.98
N ALA A 251 -8.31 -5.24 36.34
CA ALA A 251 -9.04 -4.51 35.30
C ALA A 251 -9.57 -3.16 35.82
N ASP A 252 -10.22 -3.17 36.99
CA ASP A 252 -10.70 -1.94 37.60
C ASP A 252 -9.56 -0.99 37.99
N GLN A 253 -8.48 -1.47 38.60
CA GLN A 253 -7.33 -0.62 38.94
C GLN A 253 -6.66 -0.01 37.70
N TRP A 254 -6.64 -0.72 36.58
CA TRP A 254 -6.12 -0.27 35.28
C TRP A 254 -7.12 0.59 34.49
N GLY A 255 -8.31 0.87 35.03
CA GLY A 255 -9.31 1.68 34.36
C GLY A 255 -10.08 0.98 33.26
N ILE A 256 -9.95 -0.34 33.10
CA ILE A 256 -10.61 -1.09 32.05
C ILE A 256 -12.01 -1.48 32.51
N VAL A 257 -13.01 -0.93 31.83
CA VAL A 257 -14.41 -1.29 32.01
C VAL A 257 -14.63 -2.68 31.42
N MET A 258 -15.09 -3.60 32.25
CA MET A 258 -15.31 -4.98 31.83
C MET A 258 -16.71 -5.18 31.24
N GLY A 259 -16.79 -6.02 30.22
CA GLY A 259 -18.05 -6.54 29.70
C GLY A 259 -17.93 -8.03 29.38
N THR A 260 -19.03 -8.59 28.88
CA THR A 260 -19.12 -9.97 28.42
C THR A 260 -19.80 -10.00 27.06
N SER A 261 -19.54 -11.04 26.26
CA SER A 261 -20.15 -11.17 24.94
C SER A 261 -21.68 -11.22 25.04
N HIS A 262 -22.36 -11.01 23.91
CA HIS A 262 -23.82 -10.86 23.86
C HIS A 262 -24.64 -12.04 24.36
N HIS A 263 -24.04 -13.24 24.47
CA HIS A 263 -24.70 -14.44 24.97
C HIS A 263 -24.25 -14.83 26.39
N GLU A 264 -23.48 -13.96 27.06
CA GLU A 264 -22.94 -14.14 28.41
C GLU A 264 -23.54 -13.10 29.36
N PRO A 265 -24.84 -13.23 29.72
CA PRO A 265 -25.52 -12.20 30.47
C PRO A 265 -25.04 -12.12 31.92
N MET A 266 -25.22 -10.93 32.51
CA MET A 266 -25.02 -10.68 33.94
C MET A 266 -23.57 -10.91 34.40
N LEU A 267 -22.60 -10.63 33.52
CA LEU A 267 -21.15 -10.78 33.75
C LEU A 267 -20.73 -12.22 34.10
N ARG A 268 -21.44 -13.20 33.53
CA ARG A 268 -21.17 -14.63 33.71
C ARG A 268 -20.64 -15.22 32.41
N ALA A 269 -19.40 -15.71 32.42
CA ALA A 269 -18.83 -16.37 31.25
C ALA A 269 -19.52 -17.73 30.99
N GLN A 270 -19.60 -18.15 29.74
CA GLN A 270 -20.26 -19.42 29.38
C GLN A 270 -19.66 -20.63 30.13
N LYS A 271 -18.34 -20.66 30.28
CA LYS A 271 -17.64 -21.73 31.02
C LYS A 271 -18.11 -21.82 32.48
N GLU A 272 -18.50 -20.71 33.11
CA GLU A 272 -19.00 -20.73 34.49
C GLU A 272 -20.31 -21.52 34.58
N TRP A 273 -21.17 -21.46 33.56
CA TRP A 273 -22.38 -22.31 33.51
C TRP A 273 -22.02 -23.78 33.28
N ARG A 274 -21.11 -24.08 32.35
CA ARG A 274 -20.67 -25.46 32.09
C ARG A 274 -20.03 -26.13 33.31
N LYS A 275 -19.35 -25.36 34.15
CA LYS A 275 -18.63 -25.84 35.34
C LYS A 275 -19.52 -25.89 36.58
N ASN A 276 -20.31 -24.83 36.81
CA ASN A 276 -21.01 -24.61 38.09
C ASN A 276 -22.54 -24.61 37.95
N GLY A 277 -23.08 -24.61 36.73
CA GLY A 277 -24.51 -24.63 36.45
C GLY A 277 -25.15 -25.99 36.74
N THR A 278 -26.48 -26.01 36.88
CA THR A 278 -27.25 -27.24 37.08
C THR A 278 -28.56 -27.14 36.29
N GLY A 279 -28.92 -28.21 35.58
CA GLY A 279 -30.07 -28.22 34.67
C GLY A 279 -29.79 -27.52 33.34
N ASP A 280 -30.82 -27.41 32.51
CA ASP A 280 -30.69 -26.84 31.16
C ASP A 280 -30.55 -25.32 31.20
N TRP A 281 -29.84 -24.74 30.23
CA TRP A 281 -29.83 -23.30 29.97
C TRP A 281 -31.15 -22.86 29.32
N ASN A 282 -32.23 -22.94 30.10
CA ASN A 282 -33.59 -22.69 29.63
C ASN A 282 -34.40 -21.94 30.70
N TYR A 283 -34.77 -20.69 30.42
CA TYR A 283 -35.47 -19.87 31.40
C TYR A 283 -36.91 -20.29 31.69
N THR A 284 -37.53 -21.08 30.80
CA THR A 284 -38.90 -21.55 31.00
C THR A 284 -38.94 -22.70 32.01
N THR A 285 -37.92 -23.56 32.01
CA THR A 285 -37.89 -24.78 32.84
C THR A 285 -36.91 -24.70 34.01
N ASN A 286 -35.96 -23.76 34.01
CA ASN A 286 -34.87 -23.67 34.99
C ASN A 286 -34.67 -22.23 35.54
N LYS A 287 -35.78 -21.49 35.68
CA LYS A 287 -35.80 -20.07 36.01
C LYS A 287 -35.02 -19.71 37.27
N GLU A 288 -35.33 -20.36 38.39
CA GLU A 288 -34.79 -20.00 39.71
C GLU A 288 -33.28 -20.22 39.78
N VAL A 289 -32.78 -21.28 39.16
CA VAL A 289 -31.34 -21.59 39.10
C VAL A 289 -30.60 -20.55 38.27
N LEU A 290 -31.15 -20.15 37.11
CA LEU A 290 -30.58 -19.10 36.27
C LEU A 290 -30.57 -17.74 36.97
N GLN A 291 -31.66 -17.38 37.65
CA GLN A 291 -31.72 -16.15 38.45
C GLN A 291 -30.68 -16.16 39.57
N HIS A 292 -30.50 -17.28 40.28
CA HIS A 292 -29.47 -17.41 41.31
C HIS A 292 -28.06 -17.25 40.70
N PHE A 293 -27.80 -17.93 39.58
CA PHE A 293 -26.53 -17.85 38.86
C PHE A 293 -26.21 -16.42 38.40
N TRP A 294 -27.19 -15.68 37.88
CA TRP A 294 -27.04 -14.27 37.50
C TRP A 294 -26.86 -13.35 38.70
N THR A 295 -27.56 -13.59 39.80
CA THR A 295 -27.39 -12.84 41.05
C THR A 295 -25.93 -12.91 41.52
N LYS A 296 -25.30 -14.09 41.47
CA LYS A 296 -23.87 -14.26 41.79
C LYS A 296 -22.94 -13.46 40.88
N GLY A 297 -23.29 -13.26 39.62
CA GLY A 297 -22.51 -12.42 38.70
C GLY A 297 -22.48 -10.96 39.15
N ILE A 298 -23.66 -10.40 39.48
CA ILE A 298 -23.77 -9.01 39.94
C ILE A 298 -23.19 -8.84 41.35
N GLU A 299 -23.28 -9.85 42.22
CA GLU A 299 -22.57 -9.83 43.51
C GLU A 299 -21.05 -9.79 43.33
N LYS A 300 -20.50 -10.60 42.42
CA LYS A 300 -19.05 -10.62 42.09
C LYS A 300 -18.58 -9.34 41.40
N MET A 301 -19.44 -8.67 40.62
CA MET A 301 -19.14 -7.36 40.02
C MET A 301 -18.74 -6.34 41.09
N GLY A 302 -19.44 -6.36 42.24
CA GLY A 302 -19.13 -5.49 43.37
C GLY A 302 -19.14 -4.02 42.96
N ARG A 303 -17.98 -3.37 43.05
CA ARG A 303 -17.78 -1.96 42.66
C ARG A 303 -16.95 -1.78 41.39
N HIS A 304 -16.49 -2.87 40.77
CA HIS A 304 -15.69 -2.80 39.56
C HIS A 304 -16.50 -2.17 38.42
N GLU A 305 -15.91 -1.24 37.68
CA GLU A 305 -16.61 -0.63 36.54
C GLU A 305 -16.92 -1.69 35.47
N SER A 306 -18.19 -1.83 35.11
CA SER A 306 -18.64 -2.83 34.14
C SER A 306 -19.84 -2.34 33.34
N VAL A 307 -19.99 -2.87 32.12
CA VAL A 307 -21.24 -2.77 31.36
C VAL A 307 -21.89 -4.15 31.34
N VAL A 308 -23.06 -4.25 31.98
CA VAL A 308 -23.75 -5.52 32.18
C VAL A 308 -24.52 -5.90 30.92
N THR A 309 -24.14 -7.04 30.32
CA THR A 309 -24.93 -7.65 29.24
C THR A 309 -26.24 -8.19 29.80
N ILE A 310 -27.37 -7.74 29.25
CA ILE A 310 -28.71 -8.23 29.58
C ILE A 310 -29.36 -8.90 28.36
N GLY A 311 -30.48 -9.57 28.59
CA GLY A 311 -31.07 -10.52 27.64
C GLY A 311 -30.52 -11.93 27.83
N MET A 312 -30.91 -12.85 26.95
CA MET A 312 -30.46 -14.24 26.97
C MET A 312 -30.57 -14.81 25.56
N ARG A 313 -29.55 -15.55 25.13
CA ARG A 313 -29.60 -16.44 23.96
C ARG A 313 -29.45 -17.88 24.43
N GLY A 314 -29.68 -18.85 23.55
CA GLY A 314 -29.43 -20.27 23.81
C GLY A 314 -27.97 -20.53 24.18
N ASP A 315 -27.68 -21.71 24.71
CA ASP A 315 -26.31 -22.07 25.13
C ASP A 315 -25.37 -22.08 23.91
N GLY A 316 -24.19 -21.46 24.03
CA GLY A 316 -23.16 -21.50 22.99
C GLY A 316 -23.50 -20.75 21.70
N ASP A 317 -24.11 -19.57 21.82
CA ASP A 317 -24.48 -18.69 20.71
C ASP A 317 -25.68 -19.15 19.85
N GLU A 318 -26.44 -20.12 20.36
CA GLU A 318 -27.65 -20.64 19.70
C GLU A 318 -28.91 -19.78 19.96
N PRO A 319 -29.96 -19.88 19.12
CA PRO A 319 -31.26 -19.27 19.42
C PRO A 319 -31.95 -19.95 20.61
N MET A 320 -32.71 -19.22 21.42
CA MET A 320 -33.45 -19.83 22.56
C MET A 320 -34.61 -20.74 22.12
N THR A 321 -35.25 -20.46 20.98
CA THR A 321 -36.37 -21.26 20.44
C THR A 321 -36.41 -21.14 18.92
N ALA A 322 -37.06 -22.07 18.22
CA ALA A 322 -37.27 -22.00 16.76
C ALA A 322 -38.31 -20.94 16.31
N GLY A 323 -38.84 -20.11 17.22
CA GLY A 323 -39.91 -19.14 16.97
C GLY A 323 -39.63 -17.74 17.54
N THR A 324 -40.65 -16.89 17.62
CA THR A 324 -40.52 -15.53 18.18
C THR A 324 -40.69 -15.57 19.71
N ALA A 325 -39.63 -15.28 20.47
CA ALA A 325 -39.60 -15.40 21.94
C ALA A 325 -39.79 -14.05 22.69
N THR A 326 -40.42 -13.05 22.05
CA THR A 326 -40.49 -11.66 22.55
C THR A 326 -40.93 -11.53 24.01
N LYS A 327 -42.08 -12.12 24.39
CA LYS A 327 -42.60 -12.03 25.77
C LYS A 327 -41.66 -12.67 26.81
N LEU A 328 -41.00 -13.77 26.42
CA LEU A 328 -40.04 -14.45 27.30
C LEU A 328 -38.81 -13.58 27.52
N LEU A 329 -38.25 -12.98 26.45
CA LEU A 329 -37.11 -12.08 26.54
C LEU A 329 -37.42 -10.81 27.36
N GLU A 330 -38.58 -10.21 27.17
CA GLU A 330 -39.02 -9.06 27.97
C GLU A 330 -39.12 -9.42 29.46
N GLY A 331 -39.65 -10.61 29.78
CA GLY A 331 -39.68 -11.14 31.14
C GLY A 331 -38.30 -11.41 31.73
N ILE A 332 -37.39 -12.01 30.95
CA ILE A 332 -35.99 -12.24 31.35
C ILE A 332 -35.29 -10.92 31.69
N VAL A 333 -35.41 -9.93 30.80
CA VAL A 333 -34.79 -8.61 31.00
C VAL A 333 -35.36 -7.91 32.23
N ALA A 334 -36.67 -7.97 32.45
CA ALA A 334 -37.29 -7.41 33.64
C ALA A 334 -36.75 -8.04 34.94
N ASP A 335 -36.64 -9.37 34.97
CA ASP A 335 -36.10 -10.10 36.12
C ASP A 335 -34.61 -9.81 36.34
N GLN A 336 -33.81 -9.73 35.27
CA GLN A 336 -32.40 -9.33 35.34
C GLN A 336 -32.23 -7.92 35.91
N ARG A 337 -33.05 -6.96 35.48
CA ARG A 337 -33.01 -5.59 36.02
C ARG A 337 -33.37 -5.54 37.49
N LYS A 338 -34.34 -6.34 37.93
CA LYS A 338 -34.68 -6.47 39.36
C LYS A 338 -33.52 -7.05 40.17
N ILE A 339 -32.78 -8.02 39.62
CA ILE A 339 -31.55 -8.54 40.24
C ILE A 339 -30.52 -7.40 40.38
N ILE A 340 -30.29 -6.63 39.32
CA ILE A 340 -29.36 -5.48 39.36
C ILE A 340 -29.77 -4.51 40.48
N GLU A 341 -31.05 -4.12 40.54
CA GLU A 341 -31.55 -3.20 41.57
C GLU A 341 -31.36 -3.73 42.99
N THR A 342 -31.69 -5.00 43.18
CA THR A 342 -31.62 -5.66 44.50
C THR A 342 -30.19 -5.77 44.98
N VAL A 343 -29.26 -6.18 44.11
CA VAL A 343 -27.86 -6.40 44.49
C VAL A 343 -27.08 -5.09 44.61
N THR A 344 -27.29 -4.15 43.68
CA THR A 344 -26.53 -2.88 43.68
C THR A 344 -27.10 -1.83 44.65
N GLY A 345 -28.36 -2.00 45.09
CA GLY A 345 -29.05 -1.02 45.93
C GLY A 345 -29.38 0.30 45.22
N LYS A 346 -29.31 0.32 43.88
CA LYS A 346 -29.54 1.50 43.03
C LYS A 346 -30.57 1.16 41.95
N PRO A 347 -31.29 2.15 41.39
CA PRO A 347 -32.13 1.92 40.21
C PRO A 347 -31.31 1.29 39.08
N ALA A 348 -31.88 0.33 38.33
CA ALA A 348 -31.15 -0.34 37.25
C ALA A 348 -30.59 0.67 36.24
N SER A 349 -31.29 1.79 36.00
CA SER A 349 -30.87 2.87 35.11
C SER A 349 -29.57 3.58 35.50
N GLN A 350 -29.03 3.35 36.70
CA GLN A 350 -27.73 3.86 37.14
C GLN A 350 -26.59 2.85 36.97
N THR A 351 -26.89 1.62 36.55
CA THR A 351 -25.91 0.59 36.23
C THR A 351 -25.83 0.45 34.71
N PRO A 352 -24.67 0.72 34.07
CA PRO A 352 -24.53 0.60 32.62
C PRO A 352 -24.92 -0.79 32.14
N GLN A 353 -25.84 -0.84 31.19
CA GLN A 353 -26.35 -2.06 30.59
C GLN A 353 -26.27 -1.98 29.08
N LEU A 354 -26.01 -3.13 28.46
CA LEU A 354 -26.13 -3.30 27.02
C LEU A 354 -27.05 -4.47 26.71
N TRP A 355 -27.79 -4.35 25.61
CA TRP A 355 -28.47 -5.47 24.98
C TRP A 355 -28.08 -5.53 23.51
N ALA A 356 -27.49 -6.64 23.11
CA ALA A 356 -27.08 -6.84 21.73
C ALA A 356 -28.25 -7.33 20.88
N LEU A 357 -28.52 -6.60 19.80
CA LEU A 357 -29.48 -7.00 18.78
C LEU A 357 -28.78 -7.88 17.75
N TYR A 358 -28.30 -9.04 18.20
CA TYR A 358 -27.50 -9.94 17.38
C TYR A 358 -28.34 -11.06 16.78
N LYS A 359 -28.11 -11.38 15.50
CA LYS A 359 -28.81 -12.42 14.73
C LYS A 359 -30.35 -12.29 14.83
N GLU A 360 -31.04 -13.27 15.42
CA GLU A 360 -32.50 -13.33 15.50
C GLU A 360 -33.11 -12.28 16.47
N VAL A 361 -32.31 -11.78 17.42
CA VAL A 361 -32.78 -10.79 18.40
C VAL A 361 -33.10 -9.45 17.72
N GLN A 362 -32.40 -9.14 16.63
CA GLN A 362 -32.70 -7.99 15.78
C GLN A 362 -34.12 -8.09 15.21
N ASP A 363 -34.51 -9.25 14.66
CA ASP A 363 -35.85 -9.46 14.08
C ASP A 363 -36.96 -9.29 15.13
N TYR A 364 -36.70 -9.69 16.38
CA TYR A 364 -37.66 -9.50 17.47
C TYR A 364 -37.85 -8.02 17.79
N TYR A 365 -36.76 -7.24 17.80
CA TYR A 365 -36.82 -5.80 17.99
C TYR A 365 -37.60 -5.12 16.86
N ASP A 366 -37.37 -5.54 15.62
CA ASP A 366 -38.07 -5.02 14.43
C ASP A 366 -39.57 -5.32 14.46
N LYS A 367 -39.96 -6.48 15.03
CA LYS A 367 -41.36 -6.89 15.25
C LYS A 367 -42.03 -6.26 16.47
N GLY A 368 -41.34 -5.37 17.19
CA GLY A 368 -41.95 -4.55 18.25
C GLY A 368 -41.44 -4.81 19.66
N MET A 369 -40.49 -5.73 19.87
CA MET A 369 -39.82 -5.91 21.18
C MET A 369 -39.09 -4.63 21.58
N ARG A 370 -39.20 -4.21 22.84
CA ARG A 370 -38.55 -2.98 23.33
C ARG A 370 -37.83 -3.22 24.66
N VAL A 371 -36.91 -2.31 24.97
CA VAL A 371 -36.14 -2.29 26.23
C VAL A 371 -36.14 -0.87 26.80
N ALA A 372 -35.94 -0.77 28.12
CA ALA A 372 -35.84 0.48 28.86
C ALA A 372 -34.86 1.48 28.20
N ASP A 373 -35.20 2.77 28.25
CA ASP A 373 -34.51 3.82 27.49
C ASP A 373 -33.03 4.00 27.86
N ASP A 374 -32.65 3.68 29.09
CA ASP A 374 -31.28 3.72 29.62
C ASP A 374 -30.36 2.61 29.11
N VAL A 375 -30.91 1.53 28.54
CA VAL A 375 -30.12 0.42 28.03
C VAL A 375 -29.50 0.79 26.67
N THR A 376 -28.19 0.59 26.56
CA THR A 376 -27.48 0.76 25.28
C THR A 376 -27.89 -0.36 24.33
N LEU A 377 -28.38 -0.01 23.14
CA LEU A 377 -28.62 -0.99 22.09
C LEU A 377 -27.32 -1.23 21.34
N LEU A 378 -26.72 -2.40 21.53
CA LEU A 378 -25.52 -2.80 20.81
C LEU A 378 -25.94 -3.41 19.48
N LEU A 379 -25.77 -2.64 18.41
CA LEU A 379 -25.97 -3.08 17.04
C LEU A 379 -24.73 -3.85 16.59
N CYS A 380 -24.87 -4.67 15.55
CA CYS A 380 -23.79 -5.52 15.09
C CYS A 380 -23.57 -5.38 13.59
N ASP A 381 -22.34 -5.62 13.17
CA ASP A 381 -22.09 -6.00 11.79
C ASP A 381 -22.63 -7.41 11.50
N ASP A 382 -22.39 -7.88 10.29
CA ASP A 382 -22.73 -9.22 9.82
C ASP A 382 -21.63 -10.25 10.08
N ASN A 383 -20.71 -9.96 10.98
CA ASN A 383 -19.48 -10.71 11.21
C ASN A 383 -18.47 -10.67 10.06
N TRP A 384 -18.67 -9.81 9.06
CA TRP A 384 -17.76 -9.62 7.92
C TRP A 384 -17.45 -8.14 7.68
N GLY A 385 -17.72 -7.29 8.67
CA GLY A 385 -17.49 -5.86 8.62
C GLY A 385 -18.54 -5.08 7.84
N ASN A 386 -19.79 -5.53 7.78
CA ASN A 386 -20.90 -4.77 7.17
C ASN A 386 -22.03 -4.54 8.18
N LEU A 387 -22.34 -3.28 8.48
CA LEU A 387 -23.34 -2.92 9.50
C LEU A 387 -24.74 -3.37 9.08
N ARG A 388 -25.40 -4.13 9.96
CA ARG A 388 -26.74 -4.70 9.68
C ARG A 388 -27.88 -3.75 9.98
N LYS A 389 -27.70 -2.83 10.91
CA LYS A 389 -28.73 -1.91 11.37
C LYS A 389 -28.12 -0.63 11.92
N LEU A 390 -28.76 0.50 11.64
CA LEU A 390 -28.51 1.78 12.28
C LEU A 390 -29.84 2.44 12.64
N PRO A 391 -29.89 3.27 13.70
CA PRO A 391 -31.09 4.05 14.01
C PRO A 391 -31.40 5.00 12.85
N ARG A 392 -32.65 5.42 12.70
CA ARG A 392 -32.97 6.48 11.74
C ARG A 392 -32.61 7.82 12.38
N LEU A 393 -32.16 8.78 11.57
CA LEU A 393 -31.88 10.14 12.05
C LEU A 393 -33.13 10.85 12.59
N THR A 394 -34.31 10.38 12.21
CA THR A 394 -35.61 10.86 12.69
C THR A 394 -36.09 10.15 13.96
N ASP A 395 -35.43 9.07 14.38
CA ASP A 395 -35.81 8.36 15.60
C ASP A 395 -35.50 9.23 16.81
N LYS A 396 -36.33 9.15 17.86
CA LYS A 396 -36.07 9.83 19.11
C LYS A 396 -34.76 9.28 19.72
N PRO A 397 -33.78 10.14 20.07
CA PRO A 397 -32.58 9.70 20.76
C PRO A 397 -32.92 8.97 22.06
N ARG A 398 -32.22 7.87 22.33
CA ARG A 398 -32.37 7.07 23.55
C ARG A 398 -31.35 7.51 24.60
N GLY A 399 -31.73 7.51 25.88
CA GLY A 399 -30.81 7.85 26.98
C GLY A 399 -29.58 6.94 27.06
N GLY A 400 -29.76 5.64 26.77
CA GLY A 400 -28.67 4.67 26.66
C GLY A 400 -27.90 4.70 25.34
N GLY A 401 -28.43 5.39 24.32
CA GLY A 401 -27.87 5.47 22.97
C GLY A 401 -27.63 4.12 22.29
N TYR A 402 -26.71 4.11 21.31
CA TYR A 402 -26.39 2.95 20.47
C TYR A 402 -24.89 2.66 20.45
N GLY A 403 -24.54 1.39 20.33
CA GLY A 403 -23.17 0.92 20.11
C GLY A 403 -23.05 0.02 18.89
N ILE A 404 -21.82 -0.31 18.50
CA ILE A 404 -21.44 -1.22 17.42
C ILE A 404 -20.54 -2.33 17.97
N TYR A 405 -20.90 -3.58 17.66
CA TYR A 405 -20.01 -4.73 17.67
C TYR A 405 -19.56 -5.05 16.24
N TYR A 406 -18.25 -4.99 15.98
CA TYR A 406 -17.63 -5.16 14.67
C TYR A 406 -16.67 -6.36 14.65
N HIS A 407 -16.31 -6.91 13.48
CA HIS A 407 -15.42 -8.07 13.39
C HIS A 407 -14.18 -7.83 12.51
N PHE A 408 -12.99 -8.13 13.05
CA PHE A 408 -11.75 -8.34 12.30
C PHE A 408 -11.35 -9.81 12.16
N ASP A 409 -12.00 -10.68 12.93
CA ASP A 409 -11.83 -12.14 12.96
C ASP A 409 -13.21 -12.79 13.16
N TYR A 410 -13.41 -14.01 12.66
CA TYR A 410 -14.69 -14.71 12.84
C TYR A 410 -14.62 -16.23 12.67
N VAL A 411 -15.33 -16.94 13.54
CA VAL A 411 -15.75 -18.34 13.37
C VAL A 411 -17.21 -18.43 12.97
N GLY A 412 -17.47 -18.91 11.76
CA GLY A 412 -18.82 -19.14 11.25
C GLY A 412 -18.91 -19.14 9.73
N GLY A 413 -20.14 -19.00 9.22
CA GLY A 413 -20.44 -19.03 7.80
C GLY A 413 -20.10 -17.72 7.07
N PRO A 414 -19.91 -17.76 5.74
CA PRO A 414 -19.79 -18.97 4.90
C PRO A 414 -18.49 -19.76 5.14
N ARG A 415 -17.47 -19.13 5.76
CA ARG A 415 -16.22 -19.77 6.19
C ARG A 415 -15.53 -18.93 7.26
N ASN A 416 -14.85 -19.58 8.19
CA ASN A 416 -13.99 -18.88 9.15
C ASN A 416 -12.97 -18.00 8.41
N TYR A 417 -12.60 -16.87 9.02
CA TYR A 417 -11.39 -16.14 8.67
C TYR A 417 -10.66 -15.79 9.96
N LYS A 418 -9.53 -16.45 10.19
CA LYS A 418 -8.88 -16.55 11.50
C LYS A 418 -7.37 -16.31 11.50
N TRP A 419 -6.75 -16.41 10.33
CA TRP A 419 -5.31 -16.59 10.27
C TRP A 419 -4.53 -15.29 10.34
N ILE A 420 -4.84 -14.35 9.46
CA ILE A 420 -4.11 -13.09 9.33
C ILE A 420 -5.06 -11.94 8.95
N ASN A 421 -4.59 -10.70 9.10
CA ASN A 421 -5.37 -9.53 8.76
C ASN A 421 -5.87 -9.55 7.29
N THR A 422 -7.15 -9.28 7.12
CA THR A 422 -7.80 -9.10 5.81
C THR A 422 -8.71 -7.87 5.80
N ASN A 423 -8.52 -6.98 6.78
CA ASN A 423 -9.36 -5.84 7.06
C ASN A 423 -8.74 -4.59 6.44
N ASN A 424 -9.36 -4.09 5.38
CA ASN A 424 -8.98 -2.85 4.73
C ASN A 424 -9.50 -1.66 5.55
N ILE A 425 -8.60 -0.79 6.04
CA ILE A 425 -8.99 0.33 6.90
C ILE A 425 -9.94 1.31 6.19
N ALA A 426 -9.92 1.40 4.86
CA ALA A 426 -10.89 2.20 4.12
C ALA A 426 -12.32 1.65 4.28
N ARG A 427 -12.49 0.31 4.37
CA ARG A 427 -13.79 -0.30 4.68
C ARG A 427 -14.18 -0.11 6.14
N VAL A 428 -13.23 -0.26 7.05
CA VAL A 428 -13.46 0.02 8.49
C VAL A 428 -13.89 1.47 8.68
N TRP A 429 -13.18 2.43 8.07
CA TRP A 429 -13.52 3.84 8.10
C TRP A 429 -14.91 4.10 7.54
N GLU A 430 -15.24 3.59 6.36
CA GLU A 430 -16.53 3.86 5.72
C GLU A 430 -17.71 3.36 6.56
N GLN A 431 -17.62 2.16 7.13
CA GLN A 431 -18.66 1.61 8.00
C GLN A 431 -18.72 2.34 9.35
N MET A 432 -17.58 2.66 9.96
CA MET A 432 -17.58 3.29 11.28
C MET A 432 -17.89 4.78 11.23
N HIS A 433 -17.56 5.45 10.13
CA HIS A 433 -18.04 6.79 9.82
C HIS A 433 -19.57 6.78 9.68
N LEU A 434 -20.13 5.78 8.99
CA LEU A 434 -21.57 5.60 8.90
C LEU A 434 -22.22 5.43 10.29
N ALA A 435 -21.69 4.55 11.14
CA ALA A 435 -22.20 4.38 12.51
C ALA A 435 -22.18 5.69 13.31
N TYR A 436 -21.05 6.42 13.26
CA TYR A 436 -20.90 7.67 13.98
C TYR A 436 -21.90 8.75 13.51
N GLN A 437 -22.06 8.90 12.19
CA GLN A 437 -22.98 9.89 11.60
C GLN A 437 -24.46 9.57 11.90
N TYR A 438 -24.78 8.32 12.23
CA TYR A 438 -26.11 7.89 12.67
C TYR A 438 -26.23 7.81 14.21
N GLY A 439 -25.27 8.37 14.96
CA GLY A 439 -25.39 8.51 16.43
C GLY A 439 -25.14 7.22 17.21
N ALA A 440 -24.48 6.22 16.63
CA ALA A 440 -24.00 5.05 17.35
C ALA A 440 -22.60 5.32 17.90
N ASP A 441 -22.52 6.01 19.03
CA ASP A 441 -21.28 6.53 19.64
C ASP A 441 -21.11 6.13 21.12
N ARG A 442 -21.93 5.20 21.63
CA ARG A 442 -21.87 4.79 23.05
C ARG A 442 -20.84 3.71 23.31
N ILE A 443 -20.89 2.61 22.56
CA ILE A 443 -19.97 1.47 22.70
C ILE A 443 -19.47 1.07 21.33
N TRP A 444 -18.17 1.14 21.06
CA TRP A 444 -17.54 0.49 19.91
C TRP A 444 -16.61 -0.61 20.41
N ILE A 445 -16.93 -1.85 20.06
CA ILE A 445 -16.12 -3.03 20.37
C ILE A 445 -15.89 -3.85 19.12
N VAL A 446 -14.68 -4.35 18.93
CA VAL A 446 -14.30 -5.15 17.75
C VAL A 446 -13.75 -6.51 18.17
N ASN A 447 -14.23 -7.59 17.55
CA ASN A 447 -13.60 -8.91 17.64
C ASN A 447 -12.25 -8.87 16.94
N VAL A 448 -11.18 -9.12 17.68
CA VAL A 448 -9.80 -9.06 17.20
C VAL A 448 -9.13 -10.42 17.09
N GLY A 449 -9.89 -11.51 17.25
CA GLY A 449 -9.34 -12.85 17.30
C GLY A 449 -8.29 -12.97 18.41
N ASP A 450 -7.10 -13.40 17.99
CA ASP A 450 -5.91 -13.58 18.82
C ASP A 450 -5.16 -12.27 19.17
N ILE A 451 -5.71 -11.09 18.88
CA ILE A 451 -5.06 -9.75 18.90
C ILE A 451 -4.04 -9.60 17.76
N LYS A 452 -3.10 -10.54 17.64
CA LYS A 452 -2.12 -10.58 16.55
C LYS A 452 -2.63 -11.48 15.42
N PRO A 453 -2.47 -11.12 14.13
CA PRO A 453 -1.74 -9.96 13.61
C PRO A 453 -2.68 -8.81 13.16
N MET A 454 -3.54 -8.32 14.06
CA MET A 454 -4.54 -7.27 13.78
C MET A 454 -4.10 -5.87 14.27
N GLU A 455 -2.80 -5.62 14.46
CA GLU A 455 -2.28 -4.43 15.13
C GLU A 455 -2.68 -3.12 14.44
N LEU A 456 -2.54 -3.07 13.10
CA LEU A 456 -2.91 -1.90 12.29
C LEU A 456 -4.42 -1.57 12.37
N PRO A 457 -5.34 -2.51 12.06
CA PRO A 457 -6.77 -2.21 12.12
C PRO A 457 -7.28 -1.96 13.55
N ILE A 458 -6.71 -2.61 14.58
CA ILE A 458 -7.02 -2.28 15.99
C ILE A 458 -6.64 -0.83 16.30
N SER A 459 -5.42 -0.42 15.93
CA SER A 459 -4.96 0.95 16.13
C SER A 459 -5.91 1.94 15.47
N PHE A 460 -6.25 1.68 14.20
CA PHE A 460 -7.14 2.55 13.43
C PHE A 460 -8.54 2.63 14.06
N PHE A 461 -9.11 1.50 14.47
CA PHE A 461 -10.44 1.45 15.08
C PHE A 461 -10.52 2.31 16.35
N LEU A 462 -9.54 2.18 17.25
CA LEU A 462 -9.52 2.92 18.51
C LEU A 462 -9.15 4.40 18.32
N ASP A 463 -8.20 4.71 17.43
CA ASP A 463 -7.86 6.09 17.07
C ASP A 463 -9.05 6.81 16.42
N TYR A 464 -9.78 6.14 15.53
CA TYR A 464 -10.98 6.69 14.89
C TYR A 464 -12.12 6.86 15.90
N ALA A 465 -12.33 5.91 16.83
CA ALA A 465 -13.31 6.03 17.90
C ALA A 465 -13.01 7.19 18.85
N TRP A 466 -11.72 7.49 19.07
CA TRP A 466 -11.29 8.64 19.85
C TRP A 466 -11.67 9.95 19.15
N ASN A 467 -11.33 10.11 17.87
CA ASN A 467 -11.62 11.32 17.11
C ASN A 467 -12.02 11.02 15.64
N PRO A 468 -13.32 10.80 15.37
CA PRO A 468 -13.84 10.51 14.03
C PRO A 468 -13.70 11.64 13.02
N SER A 469 -13.40 12.87 13.48
CA SER A 469 -13.23 14.05 12.62
C SER A 469 -11.83 14.19 12.01
N ARG A 470 -10.85 13.43 12.54
CA ARG A 470 -9.45 13.52 12.12
C ARG A 470 -9.20 12.89 10.74
N TRP A 471 -9.94 11.84 10.41
CA TRP A 471 -9.81 11.14 9.13
C TRP A 471 -11.12 11.14 8.34
N ASN A 472 -11.01 11.47 7.06
CA ASN A 472 -12.11 11.58 6.10
C ASN A 472 -11.70 10.96 4.76
N GLU A 473 -12.60 11.02 3.77
CA GLU A 473 -12.43 10.46 2.44
C GLU A 473 -11.18 10.98 1.70
N ASP A 474 -10.78 12.22 1.96
CA ASP A 474 -9.66 12.87 1.26
C ASP A 474 -8.29 12.51 1.89
N ASN A 475 -8.26 12.12 3.17
CA ASN A 475 -7.00 11.94 3.92
C ASN A 475 -6.82 10.58 4.61
N ILE A 476 -7.75 9.63 4.47
CA ILE A 476 -7.69 8.34 5.18
C ILE A 476 -6.38 7.58 4.95
N ASN A 477 -5.81 7.64 3.75
CA ASN A 477 -4.53 6.98 3.43
C ASN A 477 -3.34 7.54 4.22
N THR A 478 -3.42 8.77 4.72
CA THR A 478 -2.36 9.34 5.58
C THR A 478 -2.22 8.57 6.89
N TYR A 479 -3.24 7.80 7.31
CA TYR A 479 -3.15 6.95 8.49
C TYR A 479 -2.05 5.88 8.34
N TYR A 480 -1.92 5.26 7.16
CA TYR A 480 -0.87 4.27 6.92
C TYR A 480 0.53 4.87 7.13
N THR A 481 0.76 6.10 6.65
CA THR A 481 2.03 6.80 6.81
C THR A 481 2.28 7.20 8.26
N GLN A 482 1.25 7.72 8.96
CA GLN A 482 1.35 8.07 10.38
C GLN A 482 1.66 6.83 11.24
N TRP A 483 0.97 5.72 10.98
CA TRP A 483 1.16 4.47 11.69
C TRP A 483 2.56 3.88 11.41
N ALA A 484 2.97 3.81 10.15
CA ALA A 484 4.30 3.32 9.76
C ALA A 484 5.43 4.17 10.35
N THR A 485 5.26 5.51 10.37
CA THR A 485 6.21 6.42 11.02
C THR A 485 6.35 6.11 12.51
N GLY A 486 5.23 5.87 13.20
CA GLY A 486 5.22 5.51 14.63
C GLY A 486 5.89 4.17 14.93
N GLN A 487 6.01 3.26 13.95
CA GLN A 487 6.60 1.94 14.16
C GLN A 487 8.06 1.84 13.67
N PHE A 488 8.42 2.57 12.61
CA PHE A 488 9.68 2.39 11.87
C PHE A 488 10.50 3.66 11.68
N GLY A 489 10.04 4.80 12.22
CA GLY A 489 10.61 6.11 11.93
C GLY A 489 10.28 6.59 10.51
N THR A 490 10.86 7.72 10.10
CA THR A 490 10.48 8.42 8.86
C THR A 490 11.15 7.87 7.59
N THR A 491 12.32 7.25 7.70
CA THR A 491 13.19 6.90 6.56
C THR A 491 12.51 6.07 5.48
N TYR A 492 11.69 5.09 5.87
CA TYR A 492 10.99 4.18 4.95
C TYR A 492 9.46 4.20 5.13
N ALA A 493 8.93 5.19 5.86
CA ALA A 493 7.51 5.21 6.24
C ALA A 493 6.57 5.27 5.02
N GLU A 494 6.92 6.04 3.99
CA GLU A 494 6.11 6.18 2.78
C GLU A 494 6.06 4.87 1.98
N GLN A 495 7.19 4.20 1.80
CA GLN A 495 7.26 2.91 1.09
C GLN A 495 6.49 1.83 1.86
N ILE A 496 6.66 1.77 3.18
CA ILE A 496 5.92 0.84 4.04
C ILE A 496 4.42 1.14 4.00
N SER A 497 4.04 2.41 4.03
CA SER A 497 2.66 2.87 3.90
C SER A 497 2.01 2.42 2.59
N GLU A 498 2.70 2.59 1.46
CA GLU A 498 2.23 2.14 0.14
C GLU A 498 2.04 0.61 0.12
N MET A 499 3.01 -0.14 0.64
CA MET A 499 2.92 -1.60 0.74
C MET A 499 1.74 -2.06 1.61
N LEU A 500 1.52 -1.42 2.77
CA LEU A 500 0.41 -1.74 3.67
C LEU A 500 -0.95 -1.42 3.03
N SER A 501 -1.05 -0.32 2.28
CA SER A 501 -2.27 0.04 1.55
C SER A 501 -2.59 -0.97 0.44
N ARG A 502 -1.59 -1.34 -0.37
CA ARG A 502 -1.74 -2.38 -1.42
C ARG A 502 -2.07 -3.75 -0.82
N TYR A 503 -1.37 -4.15 0.25
CA TYR A 503 -1.67 -5.37 1.00
C TYR A 503 -3.13 -5.40 1.48
N ALA A 504 -3.59 -4.31 2.10
CA ALA A 504 -4.95 -4.21 2.61
C ALA A 504 -5.99 -4.39 1.50
N GLN A 505 -5.81 -3.75 0.34
CA GLN A 505 -6.70 -3.95 -0.80
C GLN A 505 -6.65 -5.39 -1.35
N PHE A 506 -5.45 -5.97 -1.52
CA PHE A 506 -5.31 -7.30 -2.10
C PHE A 506 -5.90 -8.38 -1.18
N SER A 507 -5.66 -8.28 0.13
CA SER A 507 -6.19 -9.18 1.15
C SER A 507 -7.72 -9.10 1.30
N ALA A 508 -8.31 -7.93 1.01
CA ALA A 508 -9.75 -7.73 1.06
C ALA A 508 -10.51 -8.31 -0.14
N ARG A 509 -9.81 -8.74 -1.21
CA ARG A 509 -10.45 -9.38 -2.38
C ARG A 509 -11.11 -10.69 -1.99
N ILE A 510 -10.40 -11.52 -1.23
CA ILE A 510 -10.84 -12.84 -0.78
C ILE A 510 -10.08 -13.22 0.48
N LYS A 511 -10.79 -13.77 1.48
CA LYS A 511 -10.15 -14.30 2.70
C LYS A 511 -9.26 -15.49 2.35
N PRO A 512 -8.09 -15.69 3.00
CA PRO A 512 -7.16 -16.76 2.65
C PRO A 512 -7.79 -18.15 2.76
N GLU A 513 -8.69 -18.36 3.72
CA GLU A 513 -9.40 -19.63 3.90
C GLU A 513 -10.40 -19.92 2.76
N LEU A 514 -10.87 -18.90 2.05
CA LEU A 514 -11.76 -19.01 0.88
C LEU A 514 -11.00 -19.18 -0.44
N LEU A 515 -9.75 -18.74 -0.50
CA LEU A 515 -8.92 -18.82 -1.69
C LEU A 515 -8.73 -20.27 -2.16
N ASN A 516 -8.88 -20.49 -3.46
CA ASN A 516 -8.70 -21.80 -4.09
C ASN A 516 -8.31 -21.67 -5.57
N ALA A 517 -7.97 -22.79 -6.21
CA ALA A 517 -7.53 -22.84 -7.60
C ALA A 517 -8.55 -22.31 -8.63
N GLY A 518 -9.84 -22.27 -8.28
CA GLY A 518 -10.90 -21.73 -9.14
C GLY A 518 -11.22 -20.25 -8.90
N THR A 519 -10.49 -19.57 -8.02
CA THR A 519 -10.81 -18.18 -7.64
C THR A 519 -10.56 -17.22 -8.80
N TYR A 520 -9.34 -17.19 -9.33
CA TYR A 520 -8.94 -16.25 -10.40
C TYR A 520 -8.88 -16.97 -11.75
N ALA A 521 -9.42 -16.33 -12.78
CA ALA A 521 -9.46 -16.91 -14.13
C ALA A 521 -8.06 -16.98 -14.75
N ILE A 522 -7.70 -18.18 -15.22
CA ILE A 522 -6.42 -18.45 -15.91
C ILE A 522 -6.50 -18.23 -17.43
N GLU A 523 -7.71 -18.30 -18.02
CA GLU A 523 -7.91 -18.20 -19.47
C GLU A 523 -8.48 -16.84 -19.91
N ASN A 524 -9.00 -16.05 -18.96
CA ASN A 524 -9.70 -14.80 -19.24
C ASN A 524 -8.94 -13.61 -18.67
N TYR A 525 -8.73 -12.60 -19.50
CA TYR A 525 -8.17 -11.28 -19.15
C TYR A 525 -6.80 -11.26 -18.47
N ASN A 526 -6.04 -12.36 -18.52
CA ASN A 526 -4.79 -12.52 -17.75
C ASN A 526 -4.97 -12.22 -16.25
N GLU A 527 -6.16 -12.53 -15.71
CA GLU A 527 -6.53 -12.16 -14.33
C GLU A 527 -5.60 -12.82 -13.32
N ALA A 528 -5.48 -14.15 -13.35
CA ALA A 528 -4.64 -14.90 -12.42
C ALA A 528 -3.17 -14.45 -12.50
N GLU A 529 -2.61 -14.31 -13.70
CA GLU A 529 -1.23 -13.84 -13.88
C GLU A 529 -1.01 -12.43 -13.33
N THR A 530 -1.98 -11.54 -13.50
CA THR A 530 -1.91 -10.16 -13.00
C THR A 530 -1.95 -10.11 -11.47
N VAL A 531 -2.85 -10.87 -10.85
CA VAL A 531 -2.92 -10.96 -9.38
C VAL A 531 -1.63 -11.52 -8.80
N ILE A 532 -1.08 -12.56 -9.43
CA ILE A 532 0.18 -13.16 -8.98
C ILE A 532 1.36 -12.22 -9.16
N ARG A 533 1.44 -11.48 -10.27
CA ARG A 533 2.45 -10.45 -10.47
C ARG A 533 2.36 -9.34 -9.40
N GLN A 534 1.15 -8.91 -9.06
CA GLN A 534 0.93 -7.92 -8.00
C GLN A 534 1.44 -8.39 -6.62
N TRP A 535 1.17 -9.64 -6.25
CA TRP A 535 1.66 -10.24 -5.00
C TRP A 535 3.18 -10.46 -5.00
N ARG A 536 3.77 -10.91 -6.11
CA ARG A 536 5.23 -11.04 -6.27
C ARG A 536 5.91 -9.70 -6.07
N GLN A 537 5.45 -8.66 -6.78
CA GLN A 537 6.00 -7.32 -6.68
C GLN A 537 5.95 -6.80 -5.24
N LEU A 538 4.80 -6.93 -4.57
CA LEU A 538 4.64 -6.51 -3.18
C LEU A 538 5.57 -7.28 -2.23
N THR A 539 5.76 -8.58 -2.49
CA THR A 539 6.69 -9.43 -1.72
C THR A 539 8.14 -9.00 -1.89
N GLU A 540 8.55 -8.69 -3.12
CA GLU A 540 9.91 -8.25 -3.44
C GLU A 540 10.23 -6.89 -2.81
N GLU A 541 9.29 -5.94 -2.91
CA GLU A 541 9.37 -4.63 -2.23
C GLU A 541 9.53 -4.80 -0.72
N ALA A 542 8.70 -5.66 -0.09
CA ALA A 542 8.75 -5.89 1.34
C ALA A 542 10.07 -6.56 1.78
N MET A 543 10.59 -7.50 0.98
CA MET A 543 11.88 -8.15 1.23
C MET A 543 13.06 -7.19 1.08
N LEU A 544 12.99 -6.20 0.18
CA LEU A 544 14.02 -5.17 0.05
C LEU A 544 14.14 -4.32 1.32
N ILE A 545 13.02 -3.79 1.81
CA ILE A 545 13.02 -3.00 3.05
C ILE A 545 13.58 -3.85 4.20
N ASN A 546 13.23 -5.13 4.31
CA ASN A 546 13.79 -6.02 5.33
C ASN A 546 15.33 -6.15 5.27
N LYS A 547 15.93 -5.99 4.09
CA LYS A 547 17.40 -6.04 3.93
C LYS A 547 18.07 -4.77 4.44
N VAL A 548 17.41 -3.61 4.30
CA VAL A 548 18.01 -2.28 4.55
C VAL A 548 17.52 -1.59 5.82
N ILE A 549 16.40 -2.02 6.40
CA ILE A 549 15.90 -1.48 7.67
C ILE A 549 16.86 -1.84 8.81
N ALA A 550 17.01 -0.93 9.77
CA ALA A 550 17.97 -1.10 10.86
C ALA A 550 17.65 -2.38 11.68
N PRO A 551 18.68 -3.12 12.14
CA PRO A 551 18.51 -4.44 12.75
C PRO A 551 17.48 -4.50 13.90
N GLU A 552 17.42 -3.45 14.71
CA GLU A 552 16.50 -3.31 15.85
C GLU A 552 15.02 -3.27 15.45
N TYR A 553 14.70 -2.89 14.21
CA TYR A 553 13.33 -2.90 13.69
C TYR A 553 12.96 -4.22 13.01
N LYS A 554 13.89 -5.17 12.82
CA LYS A 554 13.62 -6.35 11.98
C LYS A 554 12.54 -7.26 12.54
N ASP A 555 12.45 -7.43 13.85
CA ASP A 555 11.39 -8.23 14.47
C ASP A 555 10.03 -7.56 14.28
N ALA A 556 9.91 -6.26 14.55
CA ALA A 556 8.70 -5.47 14.31
C ALA A 556 8.30 -5.45 12.83
N TYR A 557 9.26 -5.20 11.93
CA TYR A 557 9.02 -5.13 10.50
C TYR A 557 8.59 -6.49 9.94
N PHE A 558 9.22 -7.58 10.43
CA PHE A 558 8.83 -8.91 10.01
C PHE A 558 7.39 -9.21 10.39
N GLN A 559 7.00 -9.00 11.64
CA GLN A 559 5.65 -9.36 12.08
C GLN A 559 4.54 -8.43 11.54
N LEU A 560 4.82 -7.13 11.39
CA LEU A 560 3.82 -6.12 11.02
C LEU A 560 3.68 -5.90 9.50
N VAL A 561 4.72 -6.20 8.71
CA VAL A 561 4.74 -5.89 7.27
C VAL A 561 5.12 -7.11 6.44
N LEU A 562 6.31 -7.67 6.67
CA LEU A 562 6.85 -8.68 5.75
C LEU A 562 6.13 -10.02 5.85
N HIS A 563 5.82 -10.50 7.06
CA HIS A 563 5.11 -11.76 7.28
C HIS A 563 3.75 -11.80 6.57
N PRO A 564 2.81 -10.87 6.81
CA PRO A 564 1.50 -10.93 6.16
C PRO A 564 1.59 -10.87 4.63
N ILE A 565 2.53 -10.11 4.08
CA ILE A 565 2.78 -10.03 2.63
C ILE A 565 3.35 -11.35 2.10
N LEU A 566 4.38 -11.91 2.74
CA LEU A 566 4.98 -13.19 2.36
C LEU A 566 3.96 -14.32 2.41
N ALA A 567 3.18 -14.38 3.48
CA ALA A 567 2.22 -15.44 3.75
C ALA A 567 1.11 -15.47 2.68
N LEU A 568 0.47 -14.32 2.39
CA LEU A 568 -0.54 -14.27 1.33
C LEU A 568 0.04 -14.38 -0.07
N GLY A 569 1.21 -13.79 -0.34
CA GLY A 569 1.89 -13.95 -1.63
C GLY A 569 2.19 -15.41 -1.93
N ASN A 570 2.71 -16.14 -0.93
CA ASN A 570 2.95 -17.58 -1.00
C ASN A 570 1.65 -18.39 -1.21
N LEU A 571 0.57 -18.07 -0.49
CA LEU A 571 -0.70 -18.78 -0.63
C LEU A 571 -1.33 -18.58 -2.02
N HIS A 572 -1.22 -17.38 -2.59
CA HIS A 572 -1.67 -17.11 -3.94
C HIS A 572 -0.85 -17.86 -4.99
N GLU A 573 0.48 -17.91 -4.83
CA GLU A 573 1.36 -18.72 -5.67
C GLU A 573 1.02 -20.22 -5.62
N LEU A 574 0.72 -20.75 -4.43
CA LEU A 574 0.28 -22.13 -4.24
C LEU A 574 -0.97 -22.42 -5.08
N TYR A 575 -2.04 -21.64 -4.90
CA TYR A 575 -3.29 -21.90 -5.61
C TYR A 575 -3.22 -21.59 -7.11
N TYR A 576 -2.38 -20.65 -7.54
CA TYR A 576 -2.07 -20.47 -8.95
C TYR A 576 -1.35 -21.67 -9.56
N ALA A 577 -0.37 -22.24 -8.85
CA ALA A 577 0.31 -23.45 -9.31
C ALA A 577 -0.67 -24.63 -9.43
N VAL A 578 -1.60 -24.78 -8.49
CA VAL A 578 -2.66 -25.81 -8.55
C VAL A 578 -3.60 -25.58 -9.74
N ALA A 579 -4.00 -24.33 -10.01
CA ALA A 579 -4.85 -23.99 -11.15
C ALA A 579 -4.16 -24.29 -12.50
N MET A 580 -2.89 -23.93 -12.62
CA MET A 580 -2.08 -24.20 -13.81
C MET A 580 -1.80 -25.69 -13.99
N ASN A 581 -1.56 -26.43 -12.90
CA ASN A 581 -1.45 -27.89 -12.93
C ASN A 581 -2.72 -28.51 -13.53
N ALA A 582 -3.91 -28.18 -13.00
CA ALA A 582 -5.18 -28.70 -13.50
C ALA A 582 -5.41 -28.36 -14.98
N SER A 583 -5.09 -27.13 -15.40
CA SER A 583 -5.20 -26.70 -16.82
C SER A 583 -4.25 -27.47 -17.74
N CYS A 584 -2.99 -27.67 -17.32
CA CYS A 584 -2.02 -28.45 -18.09
C CYS A 584 -2.43 -29.93 -18.17
N VAL A 585 -2.94 -30.52 -17.08
CA VAL A 585 -3.44 -31.89 -17.04
C VAL A 585 -4.60 -32.07 -18.03
N ALA A 586 -5.58 -31.17 -18.01
CA ALA A 586 -6.71 -31.20 -18.94
C ALA A 586 -6.27 -31.12 -20.42
N LYS A 587 -5.13 -30.47 -20.69
CA LYS A 587 -4.52 -30.33 -22.03
C LYS A 587 -3.49 -31.43 -22.34
N LYS A 588 -3.33 -32.42 -21.46
CA LYS A 588 -2.27 -33.45 -21.52
C LYS A 588 -0.87 -32.85 -21.75
N ASN A 589 -0.60 -31.72 -21.12
CA ASN A 589 0.65 -30.98 -21.26
C ASN A 589 1.62 -31.36 -20.12
N ILE A 590 2.83 -31.79 -20.47
CA ILE A 590 3.88 -32.22 -19.53
C ILE A 590 4.31 -31.13 -18.54
N GLU A 591 4.06 -29.85 -18.85
CA GLU A 591 4.28 -28.73 -17.92
C GLU A 591 3.45 -28.84 -16.63
N ALA A 592 2.39 -29.66 -16.62
CA ALA A 592 1.63 -30.02 -15.41
C ALA A 592 2.55 -30.44 -14.26
N ASN A 593 3.58 -31.24 -14.54
CA ASN A 593 4.48 -31.79 -13.53
C ASN A 593 5.30 -30.67 -12.86
N LYS A 594 5.71 -29.64 -13.61
CA LYS A 594 6.42 -28.49 -13.03
C LYS A 594 5.52 -27.70 -12.09
N TYR A 595 4.24 -27.54 -12.45
CA TYR A 595 3.27 -26.86 -11.59
C TYR A 595 2.90 -27.69 -10.35
N ALA A 596 2.89 -29.02 -10.43
CA ALA A 596 2.77 -29.89 -9.27
C ALA A 596 3.91 -29.68 -8.26
N GLU A 597 5.16 -29.67 -8.74
CA GLU A 597 6.34 -29.41 -7.88
C GLU A 597 6.33 -27.98 -7.30
N ARG A 598 5.87 -26.99 -8.07
CA ARG A 598 5.69 -25.62 -7.55
C ARG A 598 4.66 -25.55 -6.44
N ALA A 599 3.54 -26.27 -6.57
CA ALA A 599 2.54 -26.34 -5.50
C ALA A 599 3.14 -26.98 -4.25
N ALA A 600 3.90 -28.08 -4.38
CA ALA A 600 4.58 -28.71 -3.25
C ALA A 600 5.57 -27.74 -2.56
N PHE A 601 6.33 -27.00 -3.36
CA PHE A 601 7.27 -25.99 -2.85
C PHE A 601 6.57 -24.91 -2.02
N TYR A 602 5.52 -24.27 -2.56
CA TYR A 602 4.84 -23.19 -1.84
C TYR A 602 4.07 -23.67 -0.61
N TYR A 603 3.55 -24.91 -0.64
CA TYR A 603 2.99 -25.55 0.54
C TYR A 603 4.06 -25.77 1.64
N GLN A 604 5.28 -26.16 1.27
CA GLN A 604 6.38 -26.26 2.24
C GLN A 604 6.83 -24.89 2.75
N GLN A 605 6.91 -23.88 1.86
CA GLN A 605 7.30 -22.51 2.24
C GLN A 605 6.34 -21.91 3.26
N ASP A 606 5.04 -22.20 3.17
CA ASP A 606 4.03 -21.77 4.16
C ASP A 606 4.42 -22.15 5.60
N SER A 607 4.83 -23.41 5.77
CA SER A 607 5.29 -23.93 7.07
C SER A 607 6.60 -23.26 7.54
N LEU A 608 7.50 -22.93 6.62
CA LEU A 608 8.76 -22.24 6.93
C LEU A 608 8.53 -20.77 7.31
N ILE A 609 7.59 -20.09 6.65
CA ILE A 609 7.16 -18.72 6.99
C ILE A 609 6.57 -18.71 8.39
N THR A 610 5.66 -19.64 8.68
CA THR A 610 5.07 -19.83 10.02
C THR A 610 6.14 -20.06 11.08
N ARG A 611 7.08 -20.98 10.83
CA ARG A 611 8.19 -21.27 11.75
C ARG A 611 9.07 -20.05 11.98
N LYS A 612 9.33 -19.24 10.95
CA LYS A 612 10.12 -18.01 11.08
C LYS A 612 9.43 -17.02 12.02
N TYR A 613 8.10 -16.88 11.95
CA TYR A 613 7.34 -16.05 12.87
C TYR A 613 7.49 -16.52 14.33
N HIS A 614 7.38 -17.83 14.56
CA HIS A 614 7.50 -18.40 15.91
C HIS A 614 8.90 -18.25 16.51
N LEU A 615 9.94 -18.00 15.71
CA LEU A 615 11.32 -17.79 16.18
C LEU A 615 11.67 -16.32 16.45
N LEU A 616 10.80 -15.38 16.12
CA LEU A 616 11.04 -13.93 16.33
C LEU A 616 11.33 -13.61 17.80
N ALA A 617 12.19 -12.62 18.03
CA ALA A 617 12.54 -12.12 19.35
C ALA A 617 12.88 -13.24 20.36
N GLY A 618 13.62 -14.27 19.91
CA GLY A 618 14.00 -15.41 20.74
C GLY A 618 12.84 -16.37 21.08
N GLY A 619 11.84 -16.46 20.22
CA GLY A 619 10.67 -17.32 20.45
C GLY A 619 9.52 -16.64 21.19
N LYS A 620 9.52 -15.30 21.26
CA LYS A 620 8.51 -14.54 22.02
C LYS A 620 7.09 -14.83 21.56
N TRP A 621 6.88 -15.07 20.26
CA TRP A 621 5.57 -15.27 19.63
C TRP A 621 5.31 -16.70 19.15
N GLU A 622 5.99 -17.68 19.76
CA GLU A 622 5.75 -19.09 19.47
C GLU A 622 4.26 -19.45 19.66
N HIS A 623 3.68 -20.18 18.70
CA HIS A 623 2.25 -20.52 18.59
C HIS A 623 1.32 -19.46 17.99
N MET A 624 1.72 -18.20 17.88
CA MET A 624 0.80 -17.13 17.44
C MET A 624 0.36 -17.25 15.96
N MET A 625 1.07 -18.06 15.16
CA MET A 625 0.72 -18.39 13.76
C MET A 625 0.35 -19.87 13.57
N ASN A 626 -0.25 -20.52 14.58
CA ASN A 626 -0.64 -21.93 14.49
C ASN A 626 -1.93 -22.18 13.68
N GLN A 627 -2.66 -21.13 13.32
CA GLN A 627 -3.98 -21.26 12.73
C GLN A 627 -3.93 -22.01 11.39
N VAL A 628 -4.79 -23.02 11.26
CA VAL A 628 -4.95 -23.80 10.03
C VAL A 628 -5.71 -22.97 9.00
N HIS A 629 -5.17 -22.88 7.79
CA HIS A 629 -5.65 -22.00 6.72
C HIS A 629 -5.65 -22.65 5.32
N ILE A 630 -5.07 -23.85 5.15
CA ILE A 630 -5.05 -24.59 3.87
C ILE A 630 -5.86 -25.88 3.98
N GLY A 631 -6.84 -26.06 3.09
CA GLY A 631 -7.60 -27.31 2.95
C GLY A 631 -9.02 -27.29 3.51
N TYR A 632 -9.62 -26.11 3.66
CA TYR A 632 -11.03 -25.97 4.07
C TYR A 632 -11.97 -26.60 3.03
N THR A 633 -12.87 -27.47 3.50
CA THR A 633 -13.95 -28.08 2.70
C THR A 633 -15.34 -27.74 3.21
N SER A 634 -15.43 -27.06 4.36
CA SER A 634 -16.68 -26.61 4.98
C SER A 634 -16.51 -25.17 5.47
N TRP A 635 -17.45 -24.68 6.29
CA TRP A 635 -17.29 -23.40 6.97
C TRP A 635 -16.16 -23.44 8.01
N ASN A 636 -15.93 -24.60 8.65
CA ASN A 636 -14.97 -24.75 9.74
C ASN A 636 -13.59 -25.23 9.26
N ASN A 637 -12.56 -24.98 10.06
CA ASN A 637 -11.17 -25.34 9.75
C ASN A 637 -10.93 -26.86 9.82
N PRO A 638 -10.07 -27.41 8.96
CA PRO A 638 -9.62 -28.80 9.09
C PRO A 638 -8.68 -28.95 10.31
N PRO A 639 -8.41 -30.19 10.76
CA PRO A 639 -7.51 -30.43 11.90
C PRO A 639 -6.04 -30.07 11.62
N PHE A 640 -5.62 -30.01 10.35
CA PHE A 640 -4.27 -29.63 9.93
C PHE A 640 -4.30 -29.03 8.52
N ASN A 641 -3.26 -28.23 8.19
CA ASN A 641 -3.05 -27.76 6.81
C ASN A 641 -2.91 -28.97 5.88
N LYS A 642 -3.63 -28.98 4.76
CA LYS A 642 -3.59 -30.06 3.78
C LYS A 642 -3.20 -29.51 2.41
N MET A 643 -2.11 -30.04 1.84
CA MET A 643 -1.69 -29.69 0.49
C MET A 643 -2.83 -29.95 -0.52
N PRO A 644 -3.18 -28.97 -1.38
CA PRO A 644 -4.13 -29.19 -2.45
C PRO A 644 -3.70 -30.32 -3.39
N ALA A 645 -4.66 -31.05 -3.96
CA ALA A 645 -4.37 -32.12 -4.90
C ALA A 645 -3.75 -31.58 -6.20
N VAL A 646 -2.75 -32.31 -6.72
CA VAL A 646 -2.10 -32.07 -8.01
C VAL A 646 -1.94 -33.40 -8.75
N GLU A 647 -1.91 -33.34 -10.08
CA GLU A 647 -1.77 -34.53 -10.93
C GLU A 647 -0.51 -34.45 -11.81
N TYR A 648 0.00 -35.61 -12.21
CA TYR A 648 1.18 -35.74 -13.07
C TYR A 648 0.78 -36.37 -14.41
N VAL A 649 1.38 -35.88 -15.51
CA VAL A 649 1.16 -36.37 -16.88
C VAL A 649 2.38 -37.18 -17.33
N SER A 650 2.15 -38.30 -18.02
CA SER A 650 3.19 -39.17 -18.59
C SER A 650 3.66 -38.66 -19.98
N LYS A 651 4.88 -39.02 -20.39
CA LYS A 651 5.50 -38.55 -21.65
C LYS A 651 4.82 -39.05 -22.94
N GLU A 652 3.91 -40.02 -22.87
CA GLU A 652 3.39 -40.75 -24.04
C GLU A 652 2.12 -40.13 -24.65
N GLU A 653 1.57 -39.05 -24.09
CA GLU A 653 0.32 -38.44 -24.55
C GLU A 653 0.42 -36.93 -24.83
N THR A 654 1.33 -36.48 -25.69
CA THR A 654 1.47 -35.03 -25.99
C THR A 654 0.93 -34.68 -27.38
N THR A 655 -0.06 -33.79 -27.46
CA THR A 655 -0.38 -33.09 -28.71
C THR A 655 -0.29 -31.58 -28.48
N LEU A 656 0.55 -30.91 -29.27
CA LEU A 656 0.65 -29.45 -29.30
C LEU A 656 -0.35 -28.93 -30.33
N THR A 657 -1.36 -28.20 -29.88
CA THR A 657 -2.25 -27.44 -30.76
C THR A 657 -1.75 -25.99 -30.85
N PRO A 658 -1.53 -25.45 -32.06
CA PRO A 658 -1.19 -24.05 -32.23
C PRO A 658 -2.38 -23.14 -31.88
N ILE A 659 -2.10 -22.07 -31.13
CA ILE A 659 -3.06 -21.02 -30.83
C ILE A 659 -3.20 -20.13 -32.07
N VAL A 660 -4.41 -20.08 -32.63
CA VAL A 660 -4.77 -19.14 -33.70
C VAL A 660 -5.25 -17.85 -33.05
N TYR A 661 -4.51 -16.77 -33.23
CA TYR A 661 -4.93 -15.43 -32.82
C TYR A 661 -5.97 -14.91 -33.82
N LYS A 662 -7.18 -14.66 -33.35
CA LYS A 662 -8.20 -13.92 -34.11
C LYS A 662 -8.04 -12.44 -33.75
N GLU A 663 -7.85 -11.58 -34.76
CA GLU A 663 -7.97 -10.13 -34.54
C GLU A 663 -9.39 -9.83 -34.05
N LEU A 664 -9.49 -9.16 -32.91
CA LEU A 664 -10.76 -8.81 -32.30
C LEU A 664 -11.04 -7.31 -32.50
N PRO A 665 -12.32 -6.91 -32.62
CA PRO A 665 -12.71 -5.52 -32.82
C PRO A 665 -12.46 -4.66 -31.57
N VAL A 666 -11.96 -3.44 -31.78
CA VAL A 666 -11.68 -2.45 -30.72
C VAL A 666 -12.19 -1.07 -31.17
N ALA A 667 -13.08 -0.44 -30.40
CA ALA A 667 -13.63 0.90 -30.66
C ALA A 667 -12.63 2.04 -30.43
N ARG A 668 -11.38 1.74 -30.09
CA ARG A 668 -10.35 2.75 -29.80
C ARG A 668 -10.13 3.71 -30.97
N SER A 669 -10.21 3.22 -32.20
CA SER A 669 -9.97 4.02 -33.41
C SER A 669 -11.03 5.10 -33.67
N ILE A 670 -12.20 5.01 -33.03
CA ILE A 670 -13.28 6.00 -33.18
C ILE A 670 -13.29 7.05 -32.06
N VAL A 671 -12.40 6.98 -31.07
CA VAL A 671 -12.24 8.01 -30.05
C VAL A 671 -11.47 9.20 -30.64
N PRO A 672 -12.06 10.42 -30.73
CA PRO A 672 -11.36 11.58 -31.24
C PRO A 672 -10.16 11.95 -30.37
N ALA A 673 -9.04 12.33 -31.01
CA ALA A 673 -7.83 12.78 -30.32
C ALA A 673 -8.04 14.08 -29.48
N THR A 674 -9.15 14.78 -29.68
CA THR A 674 -9.52 16.00 -28.94
C THR A 674 -10.25 15.73 -27.63
N GLU A 675 -10.66 14.49 -27.34
CA GLU A 675 -11.29 14.15 -26.07
C GLU A 675 -10.30 14.30 -24.91
N THR A 676 -10.72 14.98 -23.83
CA THR A 676 -9.89 15.21 -22.63
C THR A 676 -10.59 14.65 -21.39
N GLY A 677 -9.83 14.09 -20.46
CA GLY A 677 -10.35 13.48 -19.22
C GLY A 677 -10.47 11.96 -19.31
N ASN A 678 -11.21 11.36 -18.37
CA ASN A 678 -11.46 9.92 -18.37
C ASN A 678 -12.56 9.59 -19.39
N VAL A 679 -12.20 8.90 -20.47
CA VAL A 679 -13.11 8.48 -21.54
C VAL A 679 -12.85 7.02 -21.82
N PHE A 680 -13.89 6.21 -22.00
CA PHE A 680 -13.77 4.75 -22.16
C PHE A 680 -14.08 4.32 -23.59
N TYR A 681 -13.63 3.12 -23.97
CA TYR A 681 -13.94 2.55 -25.27
C TYR A 681 -14.34 1.08 -25.15
N GLU A 682 -15.14 0.63 -26.10
CA GLU A 682 -15.54 -0.77 -26.22
C GLU A 682 -14.40 -1.63 -26.77
N GLU A 683 -14.12 -2.73 -26.10
CA GLU A 683 -13.16 -3.75 -26.49
C GLU A 683 -13.81 -5.12 -26.39
N ASN A 684 -13.92 -5.82 -27.52
CA ASN A 684 -14.50 -7.17 -27.60
C ASN A 684 -15.95 -7.26 -27.07
N GLY A 685 -16.80 -6.28 -27.37
CA GLY A 685 -18.20 -6.25 -26.89
C GLY A 685 -18.34 -5.83 -25.42
N VAL A 686 -17.31 -5.24 -24.82
CA VAL A 686 -17.29 -4.87 -23.39
C VAL A 686 -16.66 -3.51 -23.16
N ILE A 687 -17.23 -2.73 -22.26
CA ILE A 687 -16.62 -1.53 -21.67
C ILE A 687 -16.48 -1.77 -20.17
N SER A 688 -15.33 -1.47 -19.59
CA SER A 688 -15.05 -1.64 -18.16
C SER A 688 -14.50 -0.35 -17.58
N MET A 689 -15.10 0.16 -16.51
CA MET A 689 -14.83 1.48 -15.94
C MET A 689 -14.66 1.37 -14.43
N GLU A 690 -13.50 1.74 -13.88
CA GLU A 690 -13.35 1.88 -12.43
C GLU A 690 -14.19 3.08 -11.97
N ALA A 691 -14.90 2.94 -10.85
CA ALA A 691 -15.88 3.96 -10.45
C ALA A 691 -15.24 5.32 -10.14
N SER A 692 -13.98 5.33 -9.68
CA SER A 692 -13.23 6.57 -9.42
C SER A 692 -12.83 7.33 -10.68
N HIS A 693 -12.92 6.73 -11.87
CA HIS A 693 -12.52 7.33 -13.14
C HIS A 693 -13.71 7.93 -13.91
N TRP A 694 -14.61 8.62 -13.21
CA TRP A 694 -15.68 9.37 -13.89
C TRP A 694 -15.10 10.50 -14.75
N THR A 695 -15.84 10.90 -15.79
CA THR A 695 -15.51 12.04 -16.65
C THR A 695 -15.91 13.35 -16.00
N ARG A 696 -17.13 13.42 -15.45
CA ARG A 696 -17.70 14.61 -14.79
C ARG A 696 -18.55 14.21 -13.60
N ALA A 697 -18.74 15.12 -12.65
CA ALA A 697 -19.63 14.93 -11.51
C ALA A 697 -20.52 16.18 -11.33
N LEU A 698 -21.81 15.95 -11.08
CA LEU A 698 -22.75 16.99 -10.66
C LEU A 698 -23.03 16.83 -9.16
N ASN A 699 -22.59 17.81 -8.38
CA ASN A 699 -22.85 17.91 -6.94
C ASN A 699 -24.02 18.89 -6.71
N VAL A 700 -24.95 18.55 -5.82
CA VAL A 700 -26.20 19.32 -5.64
C VAL A 700 -26.56 19.42 -4.15
N ASN A 701 -26.95 20.61 -3.68
CA ASN A 701 -27.42 20.88 -2.31
C ASN A 701 -26.44 20.40 -1.21
N GLY A 702 -25.13 20.62 -1.40
CA GLY A 702 -24.12 20.20 -0.43
C GLY A 702 -23.80 18.70 -0.43
N ILE A 703 -24.43 17.91 -1.32
CA ILE A 703 -24.10 16.50 -1.50
C ILE A 703 -23.03 16.38 -2.59
N GLN A 704 -21.91 15.74 -2.26
CA GLN A 704 -20.76 15.60 -3.15
C GLN A 704 -20.39 14.15 -3.38
N TRP A 705 -20.06 13.81 -4.63
CA TRP A 705 -19.36 12.56 -4.96
C TRP A 705 -17.89 12.67 -4.58
N LYS A 706 -17.40 11.65 -3.90
CA LYS A 706 -16.02 11.57 -3.44
C LYS A 706 -15.44 10.18 -3.71
N VAL A 707 -14.12 10.14 -3.93
CA VAL A 707 -13.34 8.90 -3.99
C VAL A 707 -13.04 8.46 -2.56
N ILE A 708 -13.15 7.17 -2.30
CA ILE A 708 -12.62 6.52 -1.10
C ILE A 708 -11.43 5.69 -1.56
N PRO A 709 -10.18 6.14 -1.33
CA PRO A 709 -8.99 5.49 -1.87
C PRO A 709 -8.85 4.04 -1.43
N GLY A 710 -8.59 3.14 -2.38
CA GLY A 710 -8.24 1.74 -2.10
C GLY A 710 -9.36 0.86 -1.54
N ILE A 711 -10.59 1.38 -1.36
CA ILE A 711 -11.74 0.55 -0.96
C ILE A 711 -12.18 -0.37 -2.11
N GLY A 712 -12.63 -1.58 -1.78
CA GLY A 712 -13.10 -2.55 -2.76
C GLY A 712 -11.99 -3.45 -3.30
N ARG A 713 -12.26 -4.08 -4.45
CA ARG A 713 -11.43 -5.18 -4.99
C ARG A 713 -10.38 -4.72 -6.01
N THR A 714 -10.66 -3.62 -6.68
CA THR A 714 -9.82 -2.94 -7.69
C THR A 714 -9.90 -1.43 -7.46
N GLY A 715 -8.92 -0.68 -7.97
CA GLY A 715 -8.99 0.79 -8.04
C GLY A 715 -9.37 1.46 -6.73
N SER A 716 -10.41 2.28 -6.77
CA SER A 716 -11.03 2.94 -5.61
C SER A 716 -12.55 2.98 -5.78
N GLY A 717 -13.27 3.11 -4.67
CA GLY A 717 -14.72 3.24 -4.68
C GLY A 717 -15.17 4.70 -4.63
N ILE A 718 -16.44 4.95 -4.97
CA ILE A 718 -17.06 6.27 -4.87
C ILE A 718 -18.34 6.20 -4.04
N SER A 719 -18.59 7.25 -3.26
CA SER A 719 -19.83 7.43 -2.50
C SER A 719 -20.20 8.91 -2.42
N THR A 720 -21.40 9.19 -1.92
CA THR A 720 -21.86 10.56 -1.66
C THR A 720 -21.70 10.94 -0.20
N PHE A 721 -21.23 12.16 0.04
CA PHE A 721 -21.13 12.76 1.37
C PHE A 721 -21.99 14.05 1.45
N PRO A 722 -22.62 14.34 2.61
CA PRO A 722 -22.61 13.53 3.84
C PRO A 722 -23.42 12.23 3.68
N VAL A 723 -23.01 11.16 4.38
CA VAL A 723 -23.67 9.83 4.33
C VAL A 723 -25.11 9.84 4.89
N THR A 724 -25.51 10.93 5.53
CA THR A 724 -26.84 11.20 6.09
C THR A 724 -27.77 11.95 5.14
N ALA A 725 -27.33 12.25 3.92
CA ALA A 725 -28.13 12.96 2.93
C ALA A 725 -29.45 12.22 2.60
N SER A 726 -30.56 12.97 2.55
CA SER A 726 -31.91 12.43 2.31
C SER A 726 -32.10 11.92 0.88
N VAL A 727 -32.81 10.80 0.74
CA VAL A 727 -33.21 10.17 -0.54
C VAL A 727 -34.00 11.15 -1.42
N LYS A 728 -33.59 11.32 -2.68
CA LYS A 728 -34.24 12.23 -3.66
C LYS A 728 -34.86 11.46 -4.83
N LYS A 729 -35.97 11.98 -5.37
CA LYS A 729 -36.48 11.64 -6.72
C LYS A 729 -35.61 12.33 -7.77
N THR A 730 -35.28 11.60 -8.83
CA THR A 730 -34.12 11.74 -9.74
C THR A 730 -33.83 13.12 -10.35
N ALA A 731 -34.80 14.03 -10.48
CA ALA A 731 -34.60 15.30 -11.19
C ALA A 731 -33.56 16.25 -10.53
N ASN A 732 -33.30 16.12 -9.22
CA ASN A 732 -32.38 16.97 -8.44
C ASN A 732 -31.33 16.16 -7.64
N SER A 733 -31.09 14.91 -8.03
CA SER A 733 -30.09 14.03 -7.41
C SER A 733 -28.70 14.29 -7.98
N PRO A 734 -27.63 14.29 -7.16
CA PRO A 734 -26.26 14.33 -7.68
C PRO A 734 -25.96 13.05 -8.47
N TYR A 735 -25.08 13.16 -9.47
CA TYR A 735 -24.67 12.04 -10.32
C TYR A 735 -23.24 12.19 -10.82
N VAL A 736 -22.64 11.08 -11.24
CA VAL A 736 -21.39 11.07 -12.02
C VAL A 736 -21.67 10.62 -13.45
N GLU A 737 -20.84 11.09 -14.38
CA GLU A 737 -20.90 10.80 -15.81
C GLU A 737 -19.65 10.07 -16.26
N TYR A 738 -19.83 9.03 -17.07
CA TYR A 738 -18.77 8.30 -17.75
C TYR A 738 -19.01 8.40 -19.27
N ASP A 739 -18.12 9.10 -19.96
CA ASP A 739 -18.13 9.17 -21.42
C ASP A 739 -17.49 7.92 -22.01
N PHE A 740 -18.16 7.31 -22.97
CA PHE A 740 -17.65 6.11 -23.64
C PHE A 740 -17.94 6.10 -25.14
N TYR A 741 -17.14 5.33 -25.88
CA TYR A 741 -17.27 5.10 -27.30
C TYR A 741 -17.56 3.63 -27.58
N ALA A 742 -18.65 3.35 -28.28
CA ALA A 742 -19.08 2.00 -28.65
C ALA A 742 -19.24 1.87 -30.17
N TYR A 743 -18.86 0.73 -30.74
CA TYR A 743 -19.23 0.35 -32.11
C TYR A 743 -20.53 -0.47 -32.13
N ASP A 744 -20.82 -1.21 -31.05
CA ASP A 744 -22.06 -1.96 -30.91
C ASP A 744 -23.21 -1.02 -30.51
N SER A 745 -24.41 -1.32 -31.03
CA SER A 745 -25.65 -0.61 -30.70
C SER A 745 -26.77 -1.62 -30.46
N GLY A 746 -27.84 -1.19 -29.78
CA GLY A 746 -28.92 -2.05 -29.33
C GLY A 746 -28.93 -2.21 -27.82
N LYS A 747 -29.34 -3.40 -27.35
CA LYS A 747 -29.43 -3.72 -25.92
C LYS A 747 -28.07 -4.11 -25.37
N ALA A 748 -27.70 -3.56 -24.22
CA ALA A 748 -26.51 -3.93 -23.47
C ALA A 748 -26.86 -4.15 -21.99
N ILE A 749 -26.12 -5.04 -21.32
CA ILE A 749 -26.26 -5.26 -19.89
C ILE A 749 -25.24 -4.38 -19.17
N VAL A 750 -25.70 -3.58 -18.20
CA VAL A 750 -24.81 -2.86 -17.29
C VAL A 750 -24.64 -3.68 -16.01
N HIS A 751 -23.40 -3.97 -15.66
CA HIS A 751 -23.03 -4.58 -14.38
C HIS A 751 -22.46 -3.50 -13.46
N LEU A 752 -22.96 -3.44 -12.22
CA LEU A 752 -22.53 -2.49 -11.20
C LEU A 752 -21.99 -3.27 -10.00
N TYR A 753 -20.77 -2.94 -9.59
CA TYR A 753 -20.07 -3.62 -8.50
C TYR A 753 -20.10 -2.70 -7.29
N PHE A 754 -20.78 -3.11 -6.22
CA PHE A 754 -20.89 -2.33 -4.99
C PHE A 754 -20.14 -3.00 -3.85
N SER A 755 -19.62 -2.21 -2.91
CA SER A 755 -19.24 -2.79 -1.61
C SER A 755 -20.46 -3.41 -0.93
N PRO A 756 -20.30 -4.48 -0.14
CA PRO A 756 -21.42 -5.25 0.40
C PRO A 756 -22.12 -4.57 1.59
N THR A 757 -22.49 -3.30 1.45
CA THR A 757 -23.28 -2.57 2.44
C THR A 757 -24.70 -3.14 2.49
N LEU A 758 -25.16 -3.47 3.70
CA LEU A 758 -26.47 -4.08 3.93
C LEU A 758 -27.59 -3.04 3.98
N ASN A 759 -28.83 -3.52 3.93
CA ASN A 759 -30.01 -2.67 4.08
C ASN A 759 -30.22 -2.28 5.56
N PHE A 760 -29.36 -1.40 6.07
CA PHE A 760 -29.30 -1.05 7.49
C PHE A 760 -30.54 -0.31 8.04
N HIS A 761 -31.48 0.07 7.18
CA HIS A 761 -32.80 0.61 7.55
C HIS A 761 -33.96 -0.39 7.37
N GLN A 762 -33.69 -1.54 6.74
CA GLN A 762 -34.66 -2.62 6.46
C GLN A 762 -35.93 -2.11 5.77
N ASP A 763 -35.75 -1.24 4.77
CA ASP A 763 -36.84 -0.76 3.90
C ASP A 763 -36.85 -1.54 2.57
N ASP A 764 -37.35 -0.94 1.48
CA ASP A 764 -37.39 -1.55 0.14
C ASP A 764 -36.00 -1.80 -0.50
N GLY A 765 -34.91 -1.64 0.25
CA GLY A 765 -33.53 -1.85 -0.19
C GLY A 765 -32.88 -0.56 -0.67
N MET A 766 -31.55 -0.52 -0.62
CA MET A 766 -30.77 0.60 -1.12
C MET A 766 -30.91 0.69 -2.64
N LYS A 767 -31.08 1.91 -3.15
CA LYS A 767 -31.36 2.16 -4.56
C LYS A 767 -30.33 3.11 -5.16
N VAL A 768 -30.12 2.94 -6.46
CA VAL A 768 -29.37 3.86 -7.34
C VAL A 768 -30.16 4.03 -8.64
N ALA A 769 -29.76 4.96 -9.50
CA ALA A 769 -30.30 4.99 -10.85
C ALA A 769 -29.20 5.11 -11.90
N ILE A 770 -29.44 4.56 -13.08
CA ILE A 770 -28.55 4.71 -14.24
C ILE A 770 -29.33 5.06 -15.50
N SER A 771 -28.65 5.65 -16.48
CA SER A 771 -29.20 6.01 -17.78
C SER A 771 -28.05 6.32 -18.71
N VAL A 772 -28.32 6.20 -20.01
CA VAL A 772 -27.39 6.57 -21.07
C VAL A 772 -27.96 7.73 -21.86
N ASP A 773 -27.12 8.73 -22.12
CA ASP A 773 -27.42 9.97 -22.81
C ASP A 773 -28.60 10.74 -22.18
N ASN A 774 -29.70 10.83 -22.91
CA ASN A 774 -30.96 11.46 -22.53
C ASN A 774 -32.05 10.42 -22.21
N GLY A 775 -31.66 9.16 -21.99
CA GLY A 775 -32.56 8.10 -21.54
C GLY A 775 -33.11 8.37 -20.14
N MET A 776 -34.33 7.87 -19.87
CA MET A 776 -34.93 7.97 -18.54
C MET A 776 -34.10 7.16 -17.51
N PRO A 777 -33.79 7.72 -16.33
CA PRO A 777 -33.08 6.98 -15.28
C PRO A 777 -33.84 5.72 -14.83
N LEU A 778 -33.19 4.58 -14.95
CA LEU A 778 -33.63 3.27 -14.48
C LEU A 778 -33.19 3.08 -13.03
N ILE A 779 -34.14 2.91 -12.11
CA ILE A 779 -33.84 2.65 -10.70
C ILE A 779 -33.47 1.18 -10.53
N ILE A 780 -32.34 0.94 -9.85
CA ILE A 780 -31.83 -0.37 -9.50
C ILE A 780 -31.86 -0.49 -7.98
N THR A 781 -32.42 -1.58 -7.48
CA THR A 781 -32.36 -1.93 -6.05
C THR A 781 -31.21 -2.92 -5.82
N ILE A 782 -30.34 -2.63 -4.85
CA ILE A 782 -29.06 -3.31 -4.64
C ILE A 782 -29.23 -4.58 -3.79
N ASN A 783 -29.93 -4.46 -2.66
CA ASN A 783 -29.90 -5.45 -1.58
C ASN A 783 -31.30 -5.75 -0.99
N LYS A 784 -32.37 -5.70 -1.80
CA LYS A 784 -33.72 -6.06 -1.35
C LYS A 784 -33.85 -7.56 -1.03
N GLU A 785 -33.13 -8.39 -1.77
CA GLU A 785 -33.12 -9.84 -1.62
C GLU A 785 -31.98 -10.29 -0.67
N ASP A 786 -31.90 -9.68 0.51
CA ASP A 786 -30.92 -10.02 1.55
C ASP A 786 -31.29 -11.33 2.27
N PHE A 787 -31.50 -12.40 1.49
CA PHE A 787 -31.65 -13.76 1.99
C PHE A 787 -30.25 -14.39 2.16
N LEU A 788 -30.13 -15.33 3.10
CA LEU A 788 -28.86 -15.93 3.52
C LEU A 788 -27.93 -16.35 2.36
N THR A 789 -28.46 -16.97 1.31
CA THR A 789 -27.67 -17.45 0.15
C THR A 789 -27.11 -16.35 -0.74
N ASN A 790 -27.71 -15.16 -0.75
CA ASN A 790 -27.17 -14.00 -1.45
C ASN A 790 -26.08 -13.33 -0.61
N TRP A 791 -26.35 -13.14 0.68
CA TRP A 791 -25.41 -12.57 1.64
C TRP A 791 -24.08 -13.33 1.69
N GLU A 792 -24.10 -14.66 1.80
CA GLU A 792 -22.88 -15.49 1.83
C GLU A 792 -21.98 -15.25 0.61
N ARG A 793 -22.58 -15.10 -0.57
CA ARG A 793 -21.84 -14.81 -1.81
C ARG A 793 -21.25 -13.40 -1.80
N TRP A 794 -21.98 -12.43 -1.27
CA TRP A 794 -21.55 -11.03 -1.20
C TRP A 794 -20.33 -10.86 -0.29
N VAL A 795 -20.38 -11.44 0.91
CA VAL A 795 -19.27 -11.33 1.88
C VAL A 795 -18.06 -12.16 1.46
N ALA A 796 -18.26 -13.35 0.89
CA ALA A 796 -17.16 -14.18 0.39
C ALA A 796 -16.44 -13.56 -0.81
N SER A 797 -17.13 -12.73 -1.59
CA SER A 797 -16.58 -12.09 -2.79
C SER A 797 -16.30 -10.60 -2.63
N ASN A 798 -16.55 -10.04 -1.45
CA ASN A 798 -16.49 -8.62 -1.11
C ASN A 798 -17.18 -7.69 -2.13
N VAL A 799 -18.34 -8.09 -2.65
CA VAL A 799 -19.09 -7.33 -3.65
C VAL A 799 -20.58 -7.70 -3.72
N ILE A 800 -21.45 -6.72 -3.97
CA ILE A 800 -22.82 -6.92 -4.48
C ILE A 800 -22.84 -6.57 -5.97
N LEU A 801 -23.37 -7.46 -6.80
CA LEU A 801 -23.49 -7.25 -8.24
C LEU A 801 -24.92 -6.81 -8.62
N GLY A 802 -25.07 -5.55 -9.03
CA GLY A 802 -26.28 -5.06 -9.68
C GLY A 802 -26.23 -5.31 -11.20
N LYS A 803 -27.38 -5.62 -11.81
CA LYS A 803 -27.51 -5.79 -13.26
C LYS A 803 -28.75 -5.08 -13.78
N THR A 804 -28.65 -4.44 -14.94
CA THR A 804 -29.82 -3.91 -15.65
C THR A 804 -29.56 -3.83 -17.15
N GLU A 805 -30.63 -3.76 -17.95
CA GLU A 805 -30.55 -3.61 -19.40
C GLU A 805 -30.69 -2.14 -19.77
N ILE A 806 -29.81 -1.64 -20.65
CA ILE A 806 -29.88 -0.31 -21.26
C ILE A 806 -29.97 -0.43 -22.78
N ALA A 807 -30.42 0.64 -23.44
CA ALA A 807 -30.40 0.76 -24.88
C ALA A 807 -29.37 1.81 -25.32
N VAL A 808 -28.36 1.39 -26.08
CA VAL A 808 -27.37 2.25 -26.75
C VAL A 808 -27.81 2.40 -28.21
N ARG A 809 -28.25 3.60 -28.61
CA ARG A 809 -29.10 3.75 -29.82
C ARG A 809 -28.35 3.74 -31.15
N TYR A 810 -27.07 4.07 -31.15
CA TYR A 810 -26.23 4.19 -32.34
C TYR A 810 -24.78 3.88 -31.96
N ALA A 811 -23.91 3.65 -32.94
CA ALA A 811 -22.47 3.57 -32.71
C ALA A 811 -21.87 4.98 -32.56
N GLY A 812 -20.95 5.18 -31.62
CA GLY A 812 -20.28 6.46 -31.39
C GLY A 812 -20.15 6.82 -29.90
N LYS A 813 -20.13 8.12 -29.63
CA LYS A 813 -20.02 8.68 -28.27
C LYS A 813 -21.34 8.57 -27.52
N HIS A 814 -21.24 8.14 -26.26
CA HIS A 814 -22.32 8.10 -25.29
C HIS A 814 -21.85 8.57 -23.92
N THR A 815 -22.80 8.89 -23.05
CA THR A 815 -22.53 9.20 -21.64
C THR A 815 -23.41 8.33 -20.74
N LEU A 816 -22.80 7.48 -19.92
CA LEU A 816 -23.49 6.80 -18.83
C LEU A 816 -23.54 7.71 -17.61
N LYS A 817 -24.72 7.92 -17.05
CA LYS A 817 -24.93 8.65 -15.81
C LYS A 817 -25.28 7.67 -14.69
N TYR A 818 -24.69 7.86 -13.52
CA TYR A 818 -24.97 7.10 -12.29
C TYR A 818 -25.41 8.07 -11.19
N TRP A 819 -26.68 7.97 -10.78
CA TRP A 819 -27.32 8.86 -9.81
C TRP A 819 -27.38 8.25 -8.43
N MET A 820 -27.20 9.12 -7.44
CA MET A 820 -27.56 8.83 -6.06
C MET A 820 -29.09 8.76 -5.92
N VAL A 821 -29.58 7.65 -5.37
CA VAL A 821 -30.96 7.56 -4.84
C VAL A 821 -30.88 7.35 -3.34
N SER A 822 -30.21 6.31 -2.88
CA SER A 822 -29.80 6.13 -1.48
C SER A 822 -28.40 6.72 -1.22
N SER A 823 -28.17 7.24 -0.02
CA SER A 823 -26.82 7.59 0.46
C SER A 823 -26.06 6.32 0.92
N ALA A 824 -24.76 6.47 1.23
CA ALA A 824 -23.90 5.40 1.75
C ALA A 824 -23.71 4.17 0.82
N VAL A 825 -24.12 4.25 -0.45
CA VAL A 825 -23.81 3.24 -1.45
C VAL A 825 -22.41 3.49 -2.00
N VAL A 826 -21.52 2.51 -1.86
CA VAL A 826 -20.17 2.56 -2.44
C VAL A 826 -20.13 1.78 -3.75
N LEU A 827 -19.96 2.49 -4.86
CA LEU A 827 -19.74 1.89 -6.19
C LEU A 827 -18.23 1.70 -6.41
N GLN A 828 -17.83 0.50 -6.84
CA GLN A 828 -16.44 0.13 -7.13
C GLN A 828 -16.15 0.13 -8.64
N LYS A 829 -17.07 -0.38 -9.46
CA LYS A 829 -16.85 -0.60 -10.90
C LYS A 829 -18.15 -0.65 -11.69
N VAL A 830 -18.09 -0.25 -12.96
CA VAL A 830 -19.18 -0.31 -13.94
C VAL A 830 -18.71 -1.06 -15.18
N ILE A 831 -19.51 -1.99 -15.70
CA ILE A 831 -19.24 -2.69 -16.96
C ILE A 831 -20.47 -2.55 -17.87
N ILE A 832 -20.27 -2.27 -19.16
CA ILE A 832 -21.30 -2.38 -20.19
C ILE A 832 -20.95 -3.58 -21.08
N ASP A 833 -21.88 -4.53 -21.23
CA ASP A 833 -21.66 -5.80 -21.92
C ASP A 833 -22.69 -6.02 -23.03
N TRP A 834 -22.21 -6.20 -24.26
CA TRP A 834 -22.99 -6.59 -25.44
C TRP A 834 -22.92 -8.11 -25.71
N GLY A 835 -22.49 -8.90 -24.73
CA GLY A 835 -22.31 -10.35 -24.83
C GLY A 835 -20.84 -10.78 -24.98
N GLY A 836 -19.91 -9.85 -24.80
CA GLY A 836 -18.47 -10.08 -24.86
C GLY A 836 -17.82 -10.45 -23.52
N MET A 837 -18.51 -10.20 -22.40
CA MET A 837 -17.95 -10.41 -21.06
C MET A 837 -17.73 -11.89 -20.77
N LYS A 838 -16.46 -12.28 -20.69
CA LYS A 838 -15.99 -13.59 -20.21
C LYS A 838 -16.00 -13.67 -18.68
N PRO A 839 -16.17 -14.87 -18.08
CA PRO A 839 -16.11 -15.06 -16.63
C PRO A 839 -14.74 -14.71 -16.02
N SER A 840 -14.73 -13.91 -14.97
CA SER A 840 -13.56 -13.60 -14.13
C SER A 840 -14.02 -13.09 -12.75
N TYR A 841 -13.12 -13.08 -11.77
CA TYR A 841 -13.44 -12.73 -10.38
C TYR A 841 -13.55 -11.22 -10.14
N LEU A 842 -12.59 -10.47 -10.69
CA LEU A 842 -12.43 -9.01 -10.61
C LEU A 842 -13.13 -8.27 -11.76
N GLY A 843 -13.70 -9.01 -12.72
CA GLY A 843 -14.21 -8.44 -13.97
C GLY A 843 -13.08 -8.17 -14.99
N PRO A 844 -13.43 -7.66 -16.18
CA PRO A 844 -12.47 -7.26 -17.20
C PRO A 844 -11.60 -6.08 -16.71
N PRO A 845 -10.34 -5.98 -17.14
CA PRO A 845 -9.52 -4.78 -16.99
C PRO A 845 -10.25 -3.55 -17.52
N GLU A 846 -9.93 -2.38 -16.98
CA GLU A 846 -10.52 -1.12 -17.40
C GLU A 846 -10.19 -0.80 -18.87
N THR A 847 -11.20 -0.35 -19.63
CA THR A 847 -11.07 0.02 -21.06
C THR A 847 -11.03 1.53 -21.25
N LEU A 848 -10.21 2.21 -20.42
CA LEU A 848 -9.98 3.64 -20.51
C LEU A 848 -9.24 3.98 -21.82
N SER A 849 -9.66 5.01 -22.55
CA SER A 849 -9.11 5.44 -23.84
C SER A 849 -7.74 6.09 -23.72
N PRO A 850 -6.77 5.73 -24.60
CA PRO A 850 -5.40 6.25 -24.61
C PRO A 850 -5.23 7.75 -24.83
N ALA A 851 -6.30 8.51 -25.11
CA ALA A 851 -6.24 9.96 -24.92
C ALA A 851 -5.78 10.30 -23.48
N ASN A 852 -5.92 9.36 -22.52
CA ASN A 852 -5.09 9.24 -21.32
C ASN A 852 -4.65 7.81 -20.88
N ALA A 853 -5.17 6.71 -21.44
CA ALA A 853 -4.70 5.32 -21.18
C ALA A 853 -3.43 4.93 -21.95
N SER A 854 -2.41 5.66 -21.63
CA SER A 854 -1.09 5.43 -22.13
C SER A 854 -0.28 4.60 -21.12
N GLU A 855 -0.74 3.43 -20.71
CA GLU A 855 0.13 2.54 -19.89
C GLU A 855 0.22 1.12 -20.45
N THR A 856 -0.82 0.60 -21.09
CA THR A 856 -0.79 -0.76 -21.66
C THR A 856 -0.32 -0.82 -23.13
N MET A 857 -0.26 0.32 -23.83
CA MET A 857 0.26 0.41 -25.20
C MET A 857 1.36 1.46 -25.39
N LYS A 858 1.70 2.25 -24.37
CA LYS A 858 2.87 3.13 -24.46
C LYS A 858 4.12 2.30 -24.65
N GLY A 859 4.90 2.66 -25.66
CA GLY A 859 6.31 2.33 -25.68
C GLY A 859 7.14 3.35 -24.91
N LEU A 860 8.44 3.09 -24.74
CA LEU A 860 9.37 4.03 -24.08
C LEU A 860 9.28 5.44 -24.68
N LYS A 861 9.22 5.54 -26.02
CA LYS A 861 9.05 6.80 -26.75
C LYS A 861 7.87 7.65 -26.27
N ASP A 862 6.79 7.02 -25.84
CA ASP A 862 5.56 7.71 -25.44
C ASP A 862 5.66 8.20 -23.99
N TYR A 863 6.34 7.45 -23.10
CA TYR A 863 6.60 7.90 -21.72
C TYR A 863 7.55 9.10 -21.68
N TYR A 864 8.48 9.18 -22.64
CA TYR A 864 9.50 10.22 -22.69
C TYR A 864 9.25 11.30 -23.75
N GLN A 865 8.06 11.35 -24.36
CA GLN A 865 7.73 12.30 -25.44
C GLN A 865 7.98 13.78 -25.08
N ASN A 866 7.78 14.16 -23.80
CA ASN A 866 7.98 15.52 -23.30
C ASN A 866 9.38 15.76 -22.71
N TYR A 867 10.28 14.79 -22.84
CA TYR A 867 11.63 14.82 -22.28
C TYR A 867 12.68 14.77 -23.39
N PHE A 868 12.82 13.63 -24.05
CA PHE A 868 13.81 13.39 -25.10
C PHE A 868 13.44 12.14 -25.91
N PRO A 869 13.86 12.04 -27.19
CA PRO A 869 13.67 10.84 -27.99
C PRO A 869 14.43 9.65 -27.40
N ILE A 870 13.80 8.47 -27.42
CA ILE A 870 14.41 7.21 -27.03
C ILE A 870 14.85 6.45 -28.29
N GLY A 871 16.11 6.01 -28.33
CA GLY A 871 16.70 5.30 -29.45
C GLY A 871 17.17 3.90 -29.10
N VAL A 872 17.47 3.10 -30.13
CA VAL A 872 18.04 1.76 -29.99
C VAL A 872 19.06 1.48 -31.09
N ALA A 873 20.20 0.88 -30.71
CA ALA A 873 21.16 0.35 -31.66
C ALA A 873 20.71 -1.03 -32.17
N ILE A 874 20.75 -1.22 -33.49
CA ILE A 874 20.25 -2.43 -34.15
C ILE A 874 21.17 -2.89 -35.28
N GLU A 875 21.10 -4.18 -35.59
CA GLU A 875 21.70 -4.75 -36.79
C GLU A 875 20.61 -5.02 -37.87
N PRO A 876 20.98 -5.18 -39.15
CA PRO A 876 20.02 -5.55 -40.20
C PRO A 876 19.27 -6.86 -39.93
N GLY A 877 19.81 -7.73 -39.07
CA GLY A 877 19.13 -8.94 -38.57
C GLY A 877 17.85 -8.64 -37.82
N ASP A 878 17.82 -7.59 -36.99
CA ASP A 878 16.66 -7.26 -36.16
C ASP A 878 15.44 -6.82 -36.97
N LEU A 879 15.68 -6.26 -38.16
CA LEU A 879 14.62 -5.82 -39.07
C LEU A 879 13.96 -6.97 -39.86
N ARG A 880 14.61 -8.13 -39.93
CA ARG A 880 14.09 -9.30 -40.68
C ARG A 880 13.04 -10.09 -39.89
N HIS A 881 12.98 -9.90 -38.57
CA HIS A 881 12.02 -10.56 -37.70
C HIS A 881 10.88 -9.61 -37.35
N LYS A 882 9.66 -9.95 -37.79
CA LYS A 882 8.47 -9.10 -37.57
C LYS A 882 8.29 -8.69 -36.10
N GLU A 883 8.49 -9.60 -35.16
CA GLU A 883 8.34 -9.32 -33.73
C GLU A 883 9.31 -8.24 -33.21
N LYS A 884 10.56 -8.26 -33.70
CA LYS A 884 11.57 -7.25 -33.37
C LYS A 884 11.29 -5.93 -34.05
N ALA A 885 10.91 -5.95 -35.33
CA ALA A 885 10.53 -4.75 -36.07
C ALA A 885 9.32 -4.04 -35.43
N ASP A 886 8.30 -4.81 -35.03
CA ASP A 886 7.11 -4.30 -34.33
C ASP A 886 7.48 -3.74 -32.95
N LEU A 887 8.37 -4.42 -32.20
CA LEU A 887 8.90 -3.93 -30.93
C LEU A 887 9.64 -2.59 -31.11
N ILE A 888 10.52 -2.49 -32.13
CA ILE A 888 11.27 -1.28 -32.44
C ILE A 888 10.31 -0.11 -32.71
N CYS A 889 9.32 -0.34 -33.58
CA CYS A 889 8.34 0.69 -33.94
C CYS A 889 7.47 1.11 -32.75
N ARG A 890 7.17 0.18 -31.84
CA ARG A 890 6.40 0.48 -30.63
C ARG A 890 7.19 1.30 -29.63
N GLU A 891 8.44 0.94 -29.38
CA GLU A 891 9.18 1.43 -28.21
C GLU A 891 10.07 2.65 -28.49
N PHE A 892 10.55 2.86 -29.72
CA PHE A 892 11.63 3.82 -30.00
C PHE A 892 11.28 4.90 -31.04
N ASN A 893 11.97 6.05 -30.97
CA ASN A 893 11.91 7.17 -31.92
C ASN A 893 13.10 7.21 -32.90
N SER A 894 14.20 6.55 -32.57
CA SER A 894 15.47 6.68 -33.30
C SER A 894 16.21 5.35 -33.39
N LEU A 895 16.94 5.15 -34.48
CA LEU A 895 17.79 3.99 -34.71
C LEU A 895 19.27 4.41 -34.79
N THR A 896 20.15 3.58 -34.26
CA THR A 896 21.60 3.68 -34.47
C THR A 896 22.08 2.43 -35.23
N PRO A 897 22.69 2.56 -36.42
CA PRO A 897 23.13 1.42 -37.24
C PRO A 897 24.39 0.69 -36.71
N GLU A 898 24.39 0.29 -35.43
CA GLU A 898 25.44 -0.42 -34.67
C GLU A 898 26.78 -0.61 -35.42
N ASN A 899 27.03 -1.77 -36.02
CA ASN A 899 28.25 -2.06 -36.78
C ASN A 899 28.14 -1.73 -38.27
N ALA A 900 26.92 -1.50 -38.78
CA ALA A 900 26.63 -1.35 -40.21
C ALA A 900 27.25 -0.08 -40.83
N MET A 901 27.41 0.98 -40.03
CA MET A 901 28.02 2.24 -40.47
C MET A 901 29.47 2.45 -40.00
N LYS A 902 30.06 1.49 -39.27
CA LYS A 902 31.47 1.56 -38.89
C LYS A 902 32.38 1.41 -40.11
N MET A 903 33.52 2.12 -40.10
CA MET A 903 34.38 2.27 -41.28
C MET A 903 34.83 0.94 -41.90
N SER A 904 35.22 -0.05 -41.09
CA SER A 904 35.59 -1.39 -41.60
C SER A 904 34.45 -2.12 -42.31
N THR A 905 33.19 -1.82 -41.96
CA THR A 905 32.01 -2.45 -42.55
C THR A 905 31.58 -1.72 -43.81
N ILE A 906 31.42 -0.40 -43.73
CA ILE A 906 30.85 0.41 -44.80
C ILE A 906 31.88 0.78 -45.87
N HIS A 907 33.17 0.89 -45.52
CA HIS A 907 34.27 1.25 -46.43
C HIS A 907 35.49 0.32 -46.28
N PRO A 908 35.33 -1.00 -46.51
CA PRO A 908 36.36 -2.01 -46.21
C PRO A 908 37.60 -1.93 -47.08
N LEU A 909 37.52 -1.37 -48.31
CA LEU A 909 38.64 -1.25 -49.25
C LEU A 909 38.59 0.13 -49.93
N GLN A 910 39.75 0.63 -50.41
CA GLN A 910 39.94 2.00 -50.91
C GLN A 910 38.91 2.50 -51.94
N HIS A 911 38.36 1.60 -52.75
CA HIS A 911 37.41 1.94 -53.81
C HIS A 911 36.11 1.14 -53.70
N THR A 912 35.83 0.55 -52.54
CA THR A 912 34.68 -0.35 -52.34
C THR A 912 33.91 0.04 -51.09
N TYR A 913 32.65 0.43 -51.29
CA TYR A 913 31.69 0.65 -50.21
C TYR A 913 30.65 -0.46 -50.16
N ARG A 914 30.21 -0.83 -48.94
CA ARG A 914 29.15 -1.81 -48.70
C ARG A 914 27.94 -1.11 -48.08
N TRP A 915 27.08 -0.56 -48.94
CA TRP A 915 25.94 0.26 -48.51
C TRP A 915 24.75 -0.54 -48.00
N GLU A 916 24.61 -1.80 -48.44
CA GLU A 916 23.40 -2.63 -48.28
C GLU A 916 22.85 -2.66 -46.85
N GLN A 917 23.72 -2.83 -45.84
CA GLN A 917 23.32 -2.93 -44.45
C GLN A 917 22.80 -1.60 -43.88
N ALA A 918 23.53 -0.52 -44.15
CA ALA A 918 23.17 0.82 -43.69
C ALA A 918 21.94 1.35 -44.46
N ASP A 919 21.84 1.09 -45.76
CA ASP A 919 20.68 1.42 -46.59
C ASP A 919 19.41 0.72 -46.08
N ALA A 920 19.49 -0.54 -45.66
CA ALA A 920 18.35 -1.28 -45.11
C ALA A 920 17.80 -0.62 -43.83
N ILE A 921 18.69 -0.21 -42.91
CA ILE A 921 18.30 0.44 -41.65
C ILE A 921 17.72 1.84 -41.92
N VAL A 922 18.36 2.64 -42.78
CA VAL A 922 17.88 3.98 -43.13
C VAL A 922 16.53 3.91 -43.86
N SER A 923 16.36 2.94 -44.77
CA SER A 923 15.10 2.74 -45.48
C SER A 923 13.96 2.35 -44.54
N PHE A 924 14.22 1.43 -43.61
CA PHE A 924 13.27 1.05 -42.57
C PHE A 924 12.90 2.25 -41.68
N ALA A 925 13.90 3.03 -41.24
CA ALA A 925 13.66 4.21 -40.44
C ALA A 925 12.74 5.21 -41.16
N ARG A 926 12.99 5.47 -42.45
CA ARG A 926 12.15 6.34 -43.27
C ARG A 926 10.74 5.81 -43.44
N GLN A 927 10.59 4.51 -43.71
CA GLN A 927 9.28 3.86 -43.85
C GLN A 927 8.44 4.00 -42.58
N HIS A 928 9.08 3.93 -41.40
CA HIS A 928 8.42 3.96 -40.10
C HIS A 928 8.54 5.31 -39.36
N GLN A 929 9.00 6.37 -40.05
CA GLN A 929 9.16 7.72 -39.50
C GLN A 929 10.06 7.80 -38.25
N LEU A 930 11.07 6.94 -38.18
CA LEU A 930 12.10 6.93 -37.15
C LEU A 930 13.29 7.78 -37.58
N LYS A 931 13.95 8.43 -36.62
CA LYS A 931 15.21 9.15 -36.84
C LYS A 931 16.38 8.17 -36.97
N VAL A 932 17.46 8.58 -37.62
CA VAL A 932 18.71 7.79 -37.66
C VAL A 932 19.87 8.61 -37.11
N ARG A 933 20.57 8.06 -36.12
CA ARG A 933 21.88 8.55 -35.65
C ARG A 933 22.97 7.69 -36.31
N GLY A 934 23.82 8.30 -37.13
CA GLY A 934 24.92 7.60 -37.79
C GLY A 934 26.09 7.33 -36.83
N HIS A 935 26.64 6.12 -36.89
CA HIS A 935 27.68 5.64 -35.97
C HIS A 935 28.67 4.72 -36.71
N THR A 936 29.96 5.03 -36.85
CA THR A 936 30.67 6.29 -36.55
C THR A 936 31.68 6.56 -37.68
N LEU A 937 32.00 7.84 -37.91
CA LEU A 937 32.81 8.27 -39.06
C LEU A 937 34.33 8.15 -38.85
N CYS A 938 34.81 8.25 -37.60
CA CYS A 938 36.23 8.16 -37.27
C CYS A 938 36.41 7.49 -35.91
N TRP A 939 37.01 6.30 -35.91
CA TRP A 939 37.27 5.53 -34.70
C TRP A 939 38.61 4.79 -34.79
N HIS A 940 39.22 4.51 -33.63
CA HIS A 940 40.55 3.92 -33.58
C HIS A 940 40.56 2.38 -33.72
N LEU A 941 39.45 1.69 -33.38
CA LEU A 941 39.45 0.22 -33.26
C LEU A 941 39.03 -0.51 -34.55
N GLN A 942 38.01 -0.03 -35.26
CA GLN A 942 37.46 -0.69 -36.47
C GLN A 942 37.65 0.18 -37.73
N THR A 943 38.88 0.63 -37.94
CA THR A 943 39.30 1.27 -39.20
C THR A 943 40.13 0.26 -40.01
N PRO A 944 39.83 0.03 -41.31
CA PRO A 944 40.56 -0.94 -42.11
C PRO A 944 41.99 -0.48 -42.40
N ASP A 945 42.95 -1.41 -42.40
CA ASP A 945 44.39 -1.11 -42.50
C ASP A 945 44.76 -0.29 -43.74
N TRP A 946 44.06 -0.48 -44.86
CA TRP A 946 44.30 0.27 -46.09
C TRP A 946 44.16 1.78 -45.90
N MET A 947 43.44 2.26 -44.88
CA MET A 947 43.38 3.69 -44.58
C MET A 947 44.76 4.23 -44.20
N PHE A 948 45.50 3.46 -43.38
CA PHE A 948 46.78 3.85 -42.81
C PHE A 948 47.98 3.38 -43.63
N GLU A 949 47.78 2.40 -44.52
CA GLU A 949 48.88 1.70 -45.18
C GLU A 949 48.83 1.87 -46.71
N ASP A 950 50.00 1.81 -47.35
CA ASP A 950 50.14 1.69 -48.79
C ASP A 950 50.02 0.22 -49.24
N LYS A 951 50.19 -0.05 -50.54
CA LYS A 951 50.09 -1.42 -51.09
C LYS A 951 51.22 -2.35 -50.62
N GLN A 952 52.27 -1.82 -50.01
CA GLN A 952 53.42 -2.52 -49.49
C GLN A 952 53.34 -2.72 -47.96
N GLY A 953 52.28 -2.23 -47.31
CA GLY A 953 52.11 -2.29 -45.86
C GLY A 953 52.87 -1.21 -45.09
N ASN A 954 53.43 -0.20 -45.77
CA ASN A 954 54.08 0.93 -45.09
C ASN A 954 53.03 1.98 -44.69
N LYS A 955 53.26 2.68 -43.57
CA LYS A 955 52.41 3.79 -43.15
C LYS A 955 52.40 4.89 -44.20
N VAL A 956 51.21 5.37 -44.56
CA VAL A 956 51.07 6.53 -45.45
C VAL A 956 51.40 7.83 -44.73
N GLY A 957 51.75 8.86 -45.50
CA GLY A 957 51.95 10.20 -44.96
C GLY A 957 50.64 10.89 -44.53
N ARG A 958 50.80 11.94 -43.72
CA ARG A 958 49.72 12.77 -43.17
C ARG A 958 48.68 13.20 -44.22
N ASP A 959 49.12 13.78 -45.34
CA ASP A 959 48.20 14.33 -46.35
C ASP A 959 47.36 13.24 -47.02
N THR A 960 47.97 12.07 -47.29
CA THR A 960 47.25 10.91 -47.83
C THR A 960 46.19 10.42 -46.86
N LEU A 961 46.50 10.33 -45.56
CA LEU A 961 45.54 9.87 -44.56
C LEU A 961 44.40 10.89 -44.34
N LEU A 962 44.72 12.18 -44.33
CA LEU A 962 43.71 13.25 -44.30
C LEU A 962 42.79 13.19 -45.50
N GLN A 963 43.33 13.02 -46.71
CA GLN A 963 42.53 12.89 -47.93
C GLN A 963 41.60 11.67 -47.86
N ARG A 964 42.11 10.52 -47.42
CA ARG A 964 41.31 9.29 -47.25
C ARG A 964 40.18 9.47 -46.24
N LEU A 965 40.45 10.12 -45.10
CA LEU A 965 39.44 10.43 -44.09
C LEU A 965 38.38 11.42 -44.62
N HIS A 966 38.82 12.47 -45.31
CA HIS A 966 37.93 13.42 -45.98
C HIS A 966 37.00 12.73 -46.98
N ASP A 967 37.54 11.90 -47.86
CA ASP A 967 36.78 11.22 -48.92
C ASP A 967 35.77 10.23 -48.32
N HIS A 968 36.16 9.51 -47.27
CA HIS A 968 35.25 8.64 -46.52
C HIS A 968 34.08 9.44 -45.91
N ILE A 969 34.38 10.52 -45.18
CA ILE A 969 33.36 11.35 -44.54
C ILE A 969 32.41 11.95 -45.58
N LYS A 970 32.94 12.52 -46.66
CA LYS A 970 32.10 13.07 -47.74
C LYS A 970 31.22 12.02 -48.40
N ALA A 971 31.75 10.82 -48.66
CA ALA A 971 30.96 9.76 -49.28
C ALA A 971 29.84 9.26 -48.36
N VAL A 972 30.15 8.98 -47.08
CA VAL A 972 29.19 8.43 -46.13
C VAL A 972 28.15 9.47 -45.70
N VAL A 973 28.59 10.64 -45.24
CA VAL A 973 27.68 11.72 -44.82
C VAL A 973 26.89 12.24 -46.02
N GLY A 974 27.54 12.43 -47.16
CA GLY A 974 26.89 12.90 -48.38
C GLY A 974 25.81 11.96 -48.90
N ARG A 975 26.02 10.63 -48.82
CA ARG A 975 25.00 9.63 -49.21
C ARG A 975 23.73 9.75 -48.39
N TYR A 976 23.86 9.95 -47.08
CA TYR A 976 22.73 9.98 -46.14
C TYR A 976 22.29 11.39 -45.76
N LYS A 977 22.71 12.39 -46.54
CA LYS A 977 22.35 13.80 -46.33
C LYS A 977 20.83 13.95 -46.20
N GLY A 978 20.39 14.62 -45.13
CA GLY A 978 18.98 14.82 -44.81
C GLY A 978 18.19 13.57 -44.37
N GLN A 979 18.84 12.40 -44.27
CA GLN A 979 18.23 11.16 -43.77
C GLN A 979 18.77 10.77 -42.37
N VAL A 980 19.99 11.20 -42.04
CA VAL A 980 20.63 11.00 -40.73
C VAL A 980 20.63 12.33 -39.99
N TYR A 981 19.98 12.40 -38.82
CA TYR A 981 19.81 13.66 -38.08
C TYR A 981 21.04 14.03 -37.25
N ALA A 982 21.83 13.03 -36.85
CA ALA A 982 23.01 13.20 -36.01
C ALA A 982 24.10 12.20 -36.37
N TRP A 983 25.36 12.61 -36.24
CA TRP A 983 26.54 11.77 -36.48
C TRP A 983 27.44 11.70 -35.26
N ASP A 984 27.83 10.48 -34.88
CA ASP A 984 29.05 10.24 -34.11
C ASP A 984 30.25 10.45 -35.03
N VAL A 985 30.82 11.65 -35.02
CA VAL A 985 31.89 12.04 -35.95
C VAL A 985 33.22 11.43 -35.53
N VAL A 986 33.56 11.56 -34.25
CA VAL A 986 34.78 10.98 -33.67
C VAL A 986 34.38 10.21 -32.42
N ASN A 987 34.78 8.95 -32.36
CA ASN A 987 34.49 8.04 -31.27
C ASN A 987 35.76 7.77 -30.44
N GLU A 988 35.68 7.95 -29.12
CA GLU A 988 36.68 7.48 -28.13
C GLU A 988 38.11 7.99 -28.31
N ALA A 989 38.28 9.25 -28.71
CA ALA A 989 39.60 9.84 -28.95
C ALA A 989 40.35 10.22 -27.66
N VAL A 990 39.68 10.37 -26.52
CA VAL A 990 40.32 10.71 -25.24
C VAL A 990 40.81 9.43 -24.57
N ALA A 991 42.00 9.45 -23.97
CA ALA A 991 42.58 8.28 -23.30
C ALA A 991 42.03 8.08 -21.88
N ASP A 992 41.94 6.81 -21.45
CA ASP A 992 41.57 6.47 -20.07
C ASP A 992 42.74 6.65 -19.08
N GLY A 993 43.98 6.59 -19.58
CA GLY A 993 45.24 6.63 -18.83
C GLY A 993 45.74 8.02 -18.49
N LYS A 994 47.07 8.22 -18.48
CA LYS A 994 47.68 9.53 -18.18
C LYS A 994 47.64 10.49 -19.37
N GLU A 995 47.69 9.95 -20.57
CA GLU A 995 47.70 10.65 -21.85
C GLU A 995 46.41 11.48 -22.04
N PHE A 996 46.48 12.56 -22.80
CA PHE A 996 45.29 13.36 -23.10
C PHE A 996 44.44 12.69 -24.19
N LEU A 997 45.00 12.47 -25.37
CA LEU A 997 44.38 11.71 -26.46
C LEU A 997 44.88 10.27 -26.48
N ARG A 998 44.02 9.36 -26.95
CA ARG A 998 44.29 7.93 -27.11
C ARG A 998 45.37 7.71 -28.17
N PRO A 999 46.46 6.98 -27.86
CA PRO A 999 47.42 6.54 -28.87
C PRO A 999 46.71 5.77 -29.99
N SER A 1000 46.78 6.27 -31.21
CA SER A 1000 46.12 5.69 -32.39
C SER A 1000 46.89 6.03 -33.66
N LYS A 1001 46.73 5.22 -34.72
CA LYS A 1001 47.34 5.49 -36.04
C LYS A 1001 46.88 6.87 -36.58
N TRP A 1002 45.66 7.32 -36.25
CA TRP A 1002 45.16 8.67 -36.56
C TRP A 1002 46.01 9.78 -35.90
N LEU A 1003 46.23 9.68 -34.59
CA LEU A 1003 47.03 10.66 -33.84
C LEU A 1003 48.51 10.60 -34.23
N GLU A 1004 49.04 9.41 -34.49
CA GLU A 1004 50.45 9.21 -34.85
C GLU A 1004 50.79 9.78 -36.24
N ILE A 1005 49.96 9.51 -37.25
CA ILE A 1005 50.24 9.86 -38.64
C ILE A 1005 49.78 11.28 -38.97
N ILE A 1006 48.61 11.70 -38.47
CA ILE A 1006 48.11 13.06 -38.68
C ILE A 1006 48.63 13.95 -37.54
N GLY A 1007 48.22 13.69 -36.31
CA GLY A 1007 48.33 14.64 -35.20
C GLY A 1007 46.95 15.13 -34.77
N GLU A 1008 46.86 15.91 -33.68
CA GLU A 1008 45.59 16.20 -32.97
C GLU A 1008 44.47 16.80 -33.83
N ASP A 1009 44.80 17.49 -34.93
CA ASP A 1009 43.83 18.21 -35.75
C ASP A 1009 42.97 17.30 -36.63
N TYR A 1010 43.21 16.00 -36.68
CA TYR A 1010 42.31 15.04 -37.34
C TYR A 1010 40.87 15.12 -36.79
N ILE A 1011 40.73 15.40 -35.49
CA ILE A 1011 39.42 15.54 -34.82
C ILE A 1011 38.68 16.74 -35.40
N ALA A 1012 39.31 17.93 -35.38
CA ALA A 1012 38.72 19.15 -35.91
C ALA A 1012 38.37 19.02 -37.40
N LYS A 1013 39.25 18.40 -38.20
CA LYS A 1013 39.04 18.15 -39.62
C LYS A 1013 37.83 17.24 -39.88
N ALA A 1014 37.68 16.16 -39.12
CA ALA A 1014 36.54 15.26 -39.27
C ALA A 1014 35.20 15.99 -39.06
N PHE A 1015 35.10 16.84 -38.03
CA PHE A 1015 33.91 17.68 -37.81
C PHE A 1015 33.67 18.68 -38.93
N GLN A 1016 34.72 19.38 -39.39
CA GLN A 1016 34.60 20.33 -40.49
C GLN A 1016 34.09 19.67 -41.77
N TRP A 1017 34.60 18.49 -42.12
CA TRP A 1017 34.18 17.77 -43.32
C TRP A 1017 32.81 17.12 -43.19
N ALA A 1018 32.43 16.66 -42.00
CA ALA A 1018 31.08 16.17 -41.76
C ALA A 1018 30.05 17.31 -41.91
N HIS A 1019 30.36 18.49 -41.37
CA HIS A 1019 29.52 19.68 -41.52
C HIS A 1019 29.48 20.19 -42.97
N GLU A 1020 30.60 20.13 -43.69
CA GLU A 1020 30.63 20.48 -45.11
C GLU A 1020 29.75 19.54 -45.95
N ALA A 1021 29.78 18.24 -45.66
CA ALA A 1021 28.98 17.25 -46.37
C ALA A 1021 27.47 17.38 -46.08
N ASP A 1022 27.11 17.57 -44.81
CA ASP A 1022 25.73 17.86 -44.39
C ASP A 1022 25.69 18.94 -43.30
N PRO A 1023 25.45 20.21 -43.67
CA PRO A 1023 25.39 21.33 -42.72
C PRO A 1023 24.24 21.22 -41.72
N ASP A 1024 23.18 20.48 -42.05
CA ASP A 1024 21.96 20.38 -41.24
C ASP A 1024 22.05 19.27 -40.18
N ALA A 1025 23.04 18.38 -40.28
CA ALA A 1025 23.24 17.29 -39.32
C ALA A 1025 23.87 17.76 -38.00
N VAL A 1026 23.39 17.22 -36.88
CA VAL A 1026 23.95 17.52 -35.54
C VAL A 1026 25.18 16.63 -35.30
N LEU A 1027 26.32 17.24 -35.00
CA LEU A 1027 27.61 16.54 -34.96
C LEU A 1027 28.06 16.31 -33.51
N PHE A 1028 28.30 15.06 -33.15
CA PHE A 1028 28.63 14.64 -31.80
C PHE A 1028 30.06 14.09 -31.71
N TYR A 1029 30.72 14.43 -30.61
CA TYR A 1029 31.84 13.66 -30.07
C TYR A 1029 31.29 12.60 -29.11
N ASN A 1030 31.64 11.32 -29.28
CA ASN A 1030 31.10 10.21 -28.49
C ASN A 1030 32.25 9.47 -27.76
N ASP A 1031 32.10 9.19 -26.46
CA ASP A 1031 33.14 8.53 -25.66
C ASP A 1031 32.52 7.80 -24.46
N TYR A 1032 33.27 6.88 -23.85
CA TYR A 1032 32.87 6.14 -22.64
C TYR A 1032 33.69 6.52 -21.41
N ASN A 1033 33.26 5.99 -20.26
CA ASN A 1033 33.89 6.17 -18.95
C ASN A 1033 33.92 7.63 -18.48
N GLU A 1034 33.03 8.46 -19.00
CA GLU A 1034 32.80 9.85 -18.61
C GLU A 1034 32.37 10.00 -17.16
N ILE A 1035 31.85 8.94 -16.53
CA ILE A 1035 31.56 8.91 -15.08
C ILE A 1035 32.83 9.01 -14.22
N SER A 1036 34.01 8.78 -14.81
CA SER A 1036 35.30 9.00 -14.18
C SER A 1036 35.60 10.51 -14.18
N PRO A 1037 35.81 11.14 -13.01
CA PRO A 1037 36.04 12.58 -12.95
C PRO A 1037 37.22 13.05 -13.81
N VAL A 1038 38.27 12.21 -13.91
CA VAL A 1038 39.48 12.45 -14.71
C VAL A 1038 39.19 12.39 -16.20
N LYS A 1039 38.45 11.36 -16.64
CA LYS A 1039 38.07 11.19 -18.05
C LYS A 1039 37.13 12.32 -18.48
N ALA A 1040 36.10 12.63 -17.68
CA ALA A 1040 35.22 13.75 -17.91
C ALA A 1040 35.98 15.07 -18.09
N GLU A 1041 36.98 15.35 -17.24
CA GLU A 1041 37.75 16.59 -17.33
C GLU A 1041 38.49 16.71 -18.68
N LYS A 1042 39.09 15.62 -19.15
CA LYS A 1042 39.79 15.62 -20.45
C LYS A 1042 38.83 15.83 -21.62
N ILE A 1043 37.65 15.21 -21.57
CA ILE A 1043 36.62 15.40 -22.59
C ILE A 1043 36.12 16.86 -22.59
N LEU A 1044 35.86 17.43 -21.41
CA LEU A 1044 35.47 18.85 -21.28
C LEU A 1044 36.53 19.79 -21.85
N GLN A 1045 37.81 19.52 -21.61
CA GLN A 1045 38.93 20.29 -22.17
C GLN A 1045 39.00 20.19 -23.69
N LEU A 1046 38.86 18.99 -24.26
CA LEU A 1046 38.83 18.77 -25.71
C LEU A 1046 37.67 19.55 -26.35
N LEU A 1047 36.45 19.39 -25.81
CA LEU A 1047 35.27 20.07 -26.36
C LEU A 1047 35.37 21.58 -26.24
N THR A 1048 35.91 22.10 -25.14
CA THR A 1048 36.15 23.54 -24.97
C THR A 1048 37.15 24.06 -26.01
N LYS A 1049 38.23 23.30 -26.29
CA LYS A 1049 39.21 23.63 -27.33
C LYS A 1049 38.59 23.64 -28.73
N LEU A 1050 37.77 22.63 -29.07
CA LEU A 1050 37.10 22.57 -30.37
C LEU A 1050 36.10 23.73 -30.55
N LYS A 1051 35.32 24.04 -29.51
CA LYS A 1051 34.40 25.19 -29.53
C LYS A 1051 35.14 26.52 -29.69
N SER A 1052 36.25 26.74 -28.97
CA SER A 1052 37.01 27.99 -29.08
C SER A 1052 37.68 28.16 -30.45
N GLN A 1053 37.88 27.07 -31.18
CA GLN A 1053 38.37 27.04 -32.56
C GLN A 1053 37.25 27.16 -33.62
N ASN A 1054 36.00 27.36 -33.22
CA ASN A 1054 34.82 27.36 -34.09
C ASN A 1054 34.67 26.08 -34.93
N VAL A 1055 35.10 24.93 -34.38
CA VAL A 1055 34.82 23.62 -34.99
C VAL A 1055 33.33 23.32 -34.81
N PRO A 1056 32.62 22.79 -35.82
CA PRO A 1056 31.17 22.54 -35.75
C PRO A 1056 30.84 21.30 -34.91
N VAL A 1057 31.19 21.33 -33.63
CA VAL A 1057 30.78 20.34 -32.63
C VAL A 1057 29.51 20.83 -31.95
N HIS A 1058 28.41 20.09 -32.15
CA HIS A 1058 27.09 20.49 -31.69
C HIS A 1058 26.69 19.76 -30.39
N GLY A 1059 27.27 18.58 -30.13
CA GLY A 1059 26.92 17.78 -28.96
C GLY A 1059 28.00 16.83 -28.46
N VAL A 1060 27.73 16.23 -27.30
CA VAL A 1060 28.53 15.16 -26.68
C VAL A 1060 27.65 13.94 -26.40
N GLY A 1061 28.13 12.77 -26.80
CA GLY A 1061 27.56 11.46 -26.48
C GLY A 1061 28.28 10.85 -25.29
N LEU A 1062 27.53 10.38 -24.30
CA LEU A 1062 28.03 9.73 -23.09
C LEU A 1062 27.69 8.23 -23.16
N GLN A 1063 28.66 7.40 -23.54
CA GLN A 1063 28.47 5.96 -23.74
C GLN A 1063 28.27 5.26 -22.39
N SER A 1064 27.02 4.92 -22.10
CA SER A 1064 26.55 4.51 -20.78
C SER A 1064 26.54 2.99 -20.59
N HIS A 1065 27.67 2.34 -20.87
CA HIS A 1065 27.92 0.94 -20.54
C HIS A 1065 28.12 0.77 -19.04
N TRP A 1066 27.06 0.62 -18.27
CA TRP A 1066 27.06 0.69 -16.80
C TRP A 1066 26.76 -0.67 -16.16
N ALA A 1067 26.62 -0.69 -14.83
CA ALA A 1067 26.42 -1.91 -14.05
C ALA A 1067 25.48 -1.66 -12.87
N ILE A 1068 24.94 -2.72 -12.26
CA ILE A 1068 24.05 -2.61 -11.08
C ILE A 1068 24.64 -1.85 -9.87
N ASN A 1069 25.94 -1.57 -9.86
CA ASN A 1069 26.64 -0.87 -8.78
C ASN A 1069 27.35 0.42 -9.23
N GLU A 1070 27.23 0.84 -10.50
CA GLU A 1070 27.89 2.03 -11.03
C GLU A 1070 27.09 2.60 -12.23
N PRO A 1071 26.86 3.92 -12.31
CA PRO A 1071 27.31 4.98 -11.40
C PRO A 1071 26.48 5.08 -10.12
N GLY A 1072 27.05 5.70 -9.09
CA GLY A 1072 26.27 6.18 -7.94
C GLY A 1072 25.49 7.47 -8.30
N ARG A 1073 24.40 7.75 -7.58
CA ARG A 1073 23.55 8.94 -7.84
C ARG A 1073 24.35 10.25 -7.87
N GLU A 1074 25.18 10.51 -6.85
CA GLU A 1074 25.96 11.75 -6.76
C GLU A 1074 27.00 11.87 -7.88
N GLN A 1075 27.61 10.74 -8.26
CA GLN A 1075 28.58 10.69 -9.36
C GLN A 1075 27.92 11.01 -10.70
N LEU A 1076 26.75 10.43 -10.97
CA LEU A 1076 25.98 10.70 -12.18
C LEU A 1076 25.51 12.16 -12.21
N ASP A 1077 24.97 12.68 -11.10
CA ASP A 1077 24.52 14.06 -10.97
C ASP A 1077 25.66 15.06 -11.24
N SER A 1078 26.83 14.83 -10.63
CA SER A 1078 28.02 15.65 -10.84
C SER A 1078 28.51 15.62 -12.29
N THR A 1079 28.51 14.44 -12.93
CA THR A 1079 28.93 14.26 -14.32
C THR A 1079 28.01 15.03 -15.27
N LEU A 1080 26.69 14.83 -15.16
CA LEU A 1080 25.70 15.51 -16.00
C LEU A 1080 25.75 17.04 -15.79
N ALA A 1081 25.89 17.51 -14.54
CA ALA A 1081 26.04 18.93 -14.24
C ALA A 1081 27.26 19.58 -14.92
N ARG A 1082 28.39 18.87 -14.98
CA ARG A 1082 29.62 19.38 -15.62
C ARG A 1082 29.45 19.51 -17.13
N PHE A 1083 28.92 18.49 -17.80
CA PHE A 1083 28.70 18.53 -19.24
C PHE A 1083 27.60 19.53 -19.64
N ALA A 1084 26.56 19.70 -18.83
CA ALA A 1084 25.51 20.70 -19.07
C ALA A 1084 26.06 22.14 -19.16
N ARG A 1085 27.13 22.46 -18.43
CA ARG A 1085 27.77 23.79 -18.46
C ARG A 1085 28.48 24.12 -19.77
N LEU A 1086 28.79 23.13 -20.63
CA LEU A 1086 29.41 23.39 -21.93
C LEU A 1086 28.45 24.06 -22.91
N GLY A 1087 27.14 24.03 -22.68
CA GLY A 1087 26.14 24.55 -23.63
C GLY A 1087 26.15 23.82 -24.98
N LEU A 1088 26.54 22.55 -24.98
CA LEU A 1088 26.39 21.62 -26.11
C LEU A 1088 25.20 20.70 -25.84
N ALA A 1089 24.60 20.14 -26.89
CA ALA A 1089 23.57 19.11 -26.74
C ALA A 1089 24.20 17.85 -26.11
N MET A 1090 23.54 17.27 -25.11
CA MET A 1090 23.97 16.01 -24.50
C MET A 1090 23.11 14.87 -25.03
N GLN A 1091 23.69 13.72 -25.35
CA GLN A 1091 22.94 12.48 -25.54
C GLN A 1091 23.56 11.37 -24.71
N ILE A 1092 22.69 10.59 -24.06
CA ILE A 1092 23.10 9.33 -23.44
C ILE A 1092 23.14 8.31 -24.57
N THR A 1093 24.31 7.79 -24.87
CA THR A 1093 24.53 6.85 -25.97
C THR A 1093 24.85 5.48 -25.38
N GLU A 1094 24.64 4.43 -26.17
CA GLU A 1094 25.10 3.07 -25.85
C GLU A 1094 24.70 2.59 -24.44
N LEU A 1095 23.48 2.91 -24.00
CA LEU A 1095 22.99 2.56 -22.66
C LEU A 1095 22.72 1.07 -22.55
N ASP A 1096 23.46 0.42 -21.67
CA ASP A 1096 23.21 -0.93 -21.18
C ASP A 1096 23.68 -1.02 -19.71
N ILE A 1097 23.00 -1.82 -18.86
CA ILE A 1097 23.35 -1.93 -17.44
C ILE A 1097 23.55 -3.40 -17.11
N SER A 1098 24.81 -3.84 -17.03
CA SER A 1098 25.18 -5.21 -16.69
C SER A 1098 24.48 -5.68 -15.41
N ALA A 1099 24.00 -6.94 -15.41
CA ALA A 1099 23.45 -7.61 -14.24
C ALA A 1099 24.53 -8.05 -13.23
N TYR A 1100 25.80 -7.76 -13.53
CA TYR A 1100 26.97 -8.01 -12.70
C TYR A 1100 27.58 -6.69 -12.26
N SER A 1101 28.41 -6.74 -11.21
CA SER A 1101 29.19 -5.57 -10.81
C SER A 1101 30.15 -5.15 -11.93
N LYS A 1102 30.44 -3.84 -12.04
CA LYS A 1102 31.32 -3.34 -13.10
C LYS A 1102 32.69 -4.01 -13.06
N GLU A 1103 33.12 -4.52 -14.20
CA GLU A 1103 34.43 -5.10 -14.45
C GLU A 1103 35.04 -4.38 -15.68
N HIS A 1104 36.13 -3.64 -15.51
CA HIS A 1104 36.71 -2.79 -16.58
C HIS A 1104 37.76 -3.51 -17.44
N GLN A 1105 38.18 -4.71 -17.06
CA GLN A 1105 39.22 -5.47 -17.75
C GLN A 1105 38.73 -6.87 -18.06
N ALA A 1106 39.10 -7.39 -19.22
CA ALA A 1106 38.83 -8.77 -19.59
C ALA A 1106 39.53 -9.73 -18.62
N ARG A 1107 38.83 -10.81 -18.23
CA ARG A 1107 39.42 -11.88 -17.42
C ARG A 1107 38.91 -13.25 -17.85
N GLU A 1108 39.62 -14.28 -17.41
CA GLU A 1108 39.20 -15.66 -17.65
C GLU A 1108 37.93 -16.01 -16.86
N ARG A 1109 37.15 -16.93 -17.44
CA ARG A 1109 35.93 -17.45 -16.85
C ARG A 1109 36.25 -18.36 -15.67
N THR A 1110 35.59 -18.15 -14.55
CA THR A 1110 35.72 -18.98 -13.34
C THR A 1110 34.51 -19.92 -13.19
N LYS A 1111 34.60 -20.89 -12.28
CA LYS A 1111 33.49 -21.82 -11.98
C LYS A 1111 32.21 -21.10 -11.51
N ASN A 1112 32.34 -19.89 -10.93
CA ASN A 1112 31.20 -19.08 -10.48
C ASN A 1112 30.48 -18.36 -11.64
N ASP A 1113 31.14 -18.17 -12.79
CA ASP A 1113 30.55 -17.59 -14.00
C ASP A 1113 29.71 -18.62 -14.80
N SER A 1114 29.69 -19.88 -14.36
CA SER A 1114 28.89 -20.96 -14.96
C SER A 1114 27.43 -20.97 -14.49
N ILE A 1115 27.13 -20.30 -13.37
CA ILE A 1115 25.78 -20.21 -12.77
C ILE A 1115 25.11 -18.89 -13.18
N ALA A 1116 25.11 -18.58 -14.48
CA ALA A 1116 24.54 -17.33 -14.99
C ALA A 1116 22.99 -17.39 -14.99
N LEU A 1117 22.40 -17.37 -13.79
CA LEU A 1117 20.97 -17.10 -13.63
C LEU A 1117 20.80 -15.60 -13.45
N PHE A 1118 19.88 -15.03 -14.22
CA PHE A 1118 19.33 -13.70 -13.95
C PHE A 1118 18.41 -13.82 -12.72
N THR A 1119 19.03 -13.85 -11.53
CA THR A 1119 18.30 -14.05 -10.27
C THR A 1119 17.38 -12.86 -10.00
N PRO A 1120 16.28 -13.06 -9.25
CA PRO A 1120 15.40 -11.95 -8.85
C PRO A 1120 16.16 -10.79 -8.17
N GLU A 1121 17.21 -11.10 -7.40
CA GLU A 1121 18.08 -10.06 -6.80
C GLU A 1121 18.79 -9.19 -7.85
N LYS A 1122 19.37 -9.81 -8.89
CA LYS A 1122 20.03 -9.07 -9.97
C LYS A 1122 19.03 -8.26 -10.78
N GLN A 1123 17.87 -8.84 -11.08
CA GLN A 1123 16.77 -8.18 -11.78
C GLN A 1123 16.30 -6.91 -11.06
N LEU A 1124 16.17 -6.98 -9.74
CA LEU A 1124 15.74 -5.87 -8.92
C LEU A 1124 16.82 -4.78 -8.78
N LYS A 1125 18.08 -5.17 -8.52
CA LYS A 1125 19.21 -4.23 -8.49
C LYS A 1125 19.35 -3.49 -9.82
N GLN A 1126 19.23 -4.20 -10.92
CA GLN A 1126 19.23 -3.61 -12.25
C GLN A 1126 18.05 -2.67 -12.46
N SER A 1127 16.84 -3.04 -12.03
CA SER A 1127 15.66 -2.17 -12.13
C SER A 1127 15.83 -0.87 -11.34
N LEU A 1128 16.31 -0.95 -10.11
CA LEU A 1128 16.60 0.23 -9.28
C LEU A 1128 17.69 1.13 -9.89
N GLN A 1129 18.73 0.52 -10.48
CA GLN A 1129 19.79 1.26 -11.15
C GLN A 1129 19.24 2.01 -12.37
N TYR A 1130 18.45 1.33 -13.21
CA TYR A 1130 17.76 1.96 -14.34
C TYR A 1130 16.83 3.09 -13.89
N LYS A 1131 16.02 2.88 -12.84
CA LYS A 1131 15.15 3.90 -12.26
C LYS A 1131 15.93 5.14 -11.84
N MET A 1132 17.03 4.96 -11.11
CA MET A 1132 17.91 6.04 -10.67
C MET A 1132 18.50 6.82 -11.86
N CYS A 1133 19.01 6.12 -12.87
CA CYS A 1133 19.57 6.75 -14.07
C CYS A 1133 18.52 7.61 -14.79
N PHE A 1134 17.33 7.06 -15.02
CA PHE A 1134 16.27 7.78 -15.73
C PHE A 1134 15.65 8.92 -14.91
N GLU A 1135 15.63 8.84 -13.57
CA GLU A 1135 15.33 9.99 -12.71
C GLU A 1135 16.34 11.13 -12.94
N MET A 1136 17.63 10.83 -13.04
CA MET A 1136 18.66 11.83 -13.36
C MET A 1136 18.50 12.36 -14.79
N PHE A 1137 18.19 11.51 -15.77
CA PHE A 1137 17.98 11.97 -17.13
C PHE A 1137 16.80 12.95 -17.22
N ARG A 1138 15.69 12.67 -16.51
CA ARG A 1138 14.56 13.60 -16.42
C ARG A 1138 14.92 14.90 -15.72
N LYS A 1139 15.75 14.87 -14.67
CA LYS A 1139 16.29 16.08 -14.00
C LYS A 1139 17.06 16.97 -14.97
N TYR A 1140 17.84 16.40 -15.87
CA TYR A 1140 18.66 17.12 -16.87
C TYR A 1140 18.00 17.24 -18.25
N ARG A 1141 16.67 17.04 -18.37
CA ARG A 1141 15.95 17.00 -19.66
C ARG A 1141 16.15 18.21 -20.57
N GLN A 1142 16.48 19.37 -20.02
CA GLN A 1142 16.74 20.59 -20.79
C GLN A 1142 18.09 20.57 -21.53
N TYR A 1143 19.00 19.66 -21.16
CA TYR A 1143 20.32 19.48 -21.80
C TYR A 1143 20.43 18.15 -22.53
N ILE A 1144 19.70 17.12 -22.08
CA ILE A 1144 19.66 15.79 -22.72
C ILE A 1144 18.68 15.81 -23.88
N THR A 1145 19.19 15.53 -25.08
CA THR A 1145 18.46 15.58 -26.36
C THR A 1145 18.19 14.21 -26.96
N GLY A 1146 18.55 13.13 -26.25
CA GLY A 1146 18.31 11.75 -26.66
C GLY A 1146 18.95 10.73 -25.72
N VAL A 1147 18.33 9.55 -25.60
CA VAL A 1147 18.85 8.39 -24.88
C VAL A 1147 18.77 7.17 -25.80
N THR A 1148 19.89 6.49 -26.07
CA THR A 1148 19.94 5.34 -26.99
C THR A 1148 20.45 4.09 -26.27
N PHE A 1149 19.68 3.00 -26.33
CA PHE A 1149 20.08 1.68 -25.81
C PHE A 1149 21.05 0.95 -26.76
N TRP A 1150 21.99 0.18 -26.22
CA TRP A 1150 22.92 -0.64 -27.02
C TRP A 1150 22.43 -2.08 -27.14
N ASN A 1151 21.90 -2.43 -28.31
CA ASN A 1151 21.10 -3.64 -28.61
C ASN A 1151 19.64 -3.59 -28.11
N LEU A 1152 18.78 -4.41 -28.75
CA LEU A 1152 17.33 -4.38 -28.57
C LEU A 1152 16.82 -5.18 -27.35
N SER A 1153 17.42 -6.34 -27.07
CA SER A 1153 16.98 -7.26 -26.02
C SER A 1153 18.10 -8.20 -25.57
N ASP A 1154 17.91 -8.88 -24.44
CA ASP A 1154 18.87 -9.83 -23.88
C ASP A 1154 19.07 -11.09 -24.77
N GLN A 1155 18.46 -11.18 -25.95
CA GLN A 1155 18.78 -12.24 -26.94
C GLN A 1155 20.26 -12.20 -27.34
N HIS A 1156 20.81 -11.00 -27.51
CA HIS A 1156 22.20 -10.78 -27.84
C HIS A 1156 22.69 -9.48 -27.20
N SER A 1157 23.85 -9.55 -26.54
CA SER A 1157 24.58 -8.36 -26.10
C SER A 1157 26.07 -8.63 -26.21
N TRP A 1158 26.86 -7.61 -26.53
CA TRP A 1158 28.32 -7.69 -26.47
C TRP A 1158 28.85 -8.06 -25.07
N LEU A 1159 28.06 -7.79 -24.02
CA LEU A 1159 28.37 -8.18 -22.63
C LEU A 1159 28.30 -9.71 -22.40
N ASP A 1160 27.79 -10.49 -23.35
CA ASP A 1160 27.83 -11.96 -23.30
C ASP A 1160 29.27 -12.51 -23.43
N ASP A 1161 30.18 -11.72 -24.01
CA ASP A 1161 31.56 -12.12 -24.28
C ASP A 1161 32.63 -11.16 -23.70
N PHE A 1162 32.22 -10.06 -23.09
CA PHE A 1162 33.10 -9.12 -22.40
C PHE A 1162 32.47 -8.64 -21.09
N PRO A 1163 33.21 -8.55 -19.98
CA PRO A 1163 34.65 -8.81 -19.83
C PRO A 1163 35.00 -10.29 -19.64
N VAL A 1164 34.00 -11.18 -19.58
CA VAL A 1164 34.20 -12.62 -19.39
C VAL A 1164 33.65 -13.36 -20.60
N LYS A 1165 34.54 -13.90 -21.42
CA LYS A 1165 34.16 -14.61 -22.65
C LYS A 1165 33.22 -15.79 -22.35
N GLY A 1166 32.09 -15.85 -23.06
CA GLY A 1166 31.06 -16.88 -22.92
C GLY A 1166 30.23 -16.82 -21.63
N ARG A 1167 30.17 -15.68 -20.94
CA ARG A 1167 29.29 -15.45 -19.78
C ARG A 1167 28.09 -14.60 -20.19
N LYS A 1168 26.91 -15.22 -20.25
CA LYS A 1168 25.65 -14.54 -20.52
C LYS A 1168 25.41 -13.37 -19.56
N ASP A 1169 25.04 -12.22 -20.09
CA ASP A 1169 24.55 -11.06 -19.33
C ASP A 1169 23.07 -10.78 -19.69
N PHE A 1170 22.45 -9.86 -18.97
CA PHE A 1170 21.05 -9.48 -19.10
C PHE A 1170 20.87 -7.97 -19.04
N PRO A 1171 21.57 -7.16 -19.86
CA PRO A 1171 21.74 -5.75 -19.54
C PRO A 1171 20.58 -4.84 -19.99
N LEU A 1172 19.58 -5.36 -20.72
CA LEU A 1172 18.59 -4.56 -21.44
C LEU A 1172 17.20 -4.60 -20.79
N LEU A 1173 16.26 -3.82 -21.32
CA LEU A 1173 14.89 -3.72 -20.79
C LEU A 1173 13.97 -4.86 -21.26
N PHE A 1174 14.37 -5.60 -22.29
CA PHE A 1174 13.61 -6.72 -22.84
C PHE A 1174 14.40 -8.01 -22.71
N ASP A 1175 13.75 -9.09 -22.28
CA ASP A 1175 14.38 -10.39 -22.08
C ASP A 1175 14.68 -11.12 -23.40
N THR A 1176 15.21 -12.34 -23.30
CA THR A 1176 15.52 -13.22 -24.45
C THR A 1176 14.29 -13.61 -25.27
N THR A 1177 13.08 -13.35 -24.78
CA THR A 1177 11.80 -13.59 -25.45
C THR A 1177 11.10 -12.30 -25.88
N LEU A 1178 11.81 -11.16 -25.88
CA LEU A 1178 11.31 -9.82 -26.24
C LEU A 1178 10.25 -9.26 -25.27
N LYS A 1179 10.10 -9.85 -24.07
CA LYS A 1179 9.16 -9.37 -23.04
C LYS A 1179 9.82 -8.33 -22.14
N ARG A 1180 9.02 -7.36 -21.67
CA ARG A 1180 9.46 -6.31 -20.72
C ARG A 1180 9.93 -6.94 -19.41
N LYS A 1181 11.12 -6.56 -18.95
CA LYS A 1181 11.68 -6.93 -17.64
C LYS A 1181 11.24 -5.96 -16.55
N GLU A 1182 11.50 -6.29 -15.29
CA GLU A 1182 11.33 -5.34 -14.18
C GLU A 1182 12.13 -4.04 -14.37
N ALA A 1183 13.27 -4.12 -15.06
CA ALA A 1183 14.04 -2.95 -15.44
C ALA A 1183 13.24 -1.98 -16.33
N TYR A 1184 12.37 -2.49 -17.22
CA TYR A 1184 11.49 -1.65 -18.03
C TYR A 1184 10.59 -0.79 -17.15
N TYR A 1185 9.98 -1.39 -16.12
CA TYR A 1185 9.06 -0.70 -15.22
C TYR A 1185 9.78 0.31 -14.32
N GLY A 1186 11.03 0.06 -13.93
CA GLY A 1186 11.88 1.08 -13.32
C GLY A 1186 12.11 2.31 -14.24
N VAL A 1187 12.07 2.10 -15.55
CA VAL A 1187 12.19 3.10 -16.62
C VAL A 1187 10.84 3.64 -17.11
N VAL A 1188 9.68 3.27 -16.54
CA VAL A 1188 8.39 3.90 -16.91
C VAL A 1188 7.48 4.31 -15.74
N ASN A 1189 7.66 3.77 -14.53
CA ASN A 1189 6.79 4.02 -13.38
C ASN A 1189 7.43 5.06 -12.43
N TRP A 1190 7.16 6.36 -12.62
CA TRP A 1190 7.54 7.47 -11.72
C TRP A 1190 6.46 8.54 -11.58
#